data_AF-A0A7S0ZV17-F1
#
_entry.id   AF-A0A7S0ZV17-F1
#
_cell.length_a   1.000
_cell.length_b   1.000
_cell.length_c   1.000
_cell.angle_alpha   90.00
_cell.angle_beta   90.00
_cell.angle_gamma   90.00
#
_symmetry.space_group_name_H-M   'P 1'
#
loop_
_entity.id
_entity.type
_entity.pdbx_description
1 polymer ?
#
loop_
_entity_poly.entity_id
_entity_poly.type
_entity_poly.pdbx_seq_one_letter_code
_entity_poly.pdbx_strand_id
1 'polypeptide(L)'
;MVELSDEIKDLNNSLAYNVLEELNKDGLICTSDMDLFKHKYEKLHIFVLQTYEHEKNYLAQAKQFTHQLMGEKIRLEKTQLEQQEDQDVIQQLSEQLADIRNEQELVSERHMMLQIQLSELDHEKREKVSQLKEREEERQAEAEPQIQKARDEIDNLQKEIELMRSQKELYQAKNDEYIPRCHTLDCDIESSKELLKGFEEELQKMKDDPVRIRKQAEKFENAVKSLTETQREKQAEMVAATETLQRHMVMQKEQEELRSKAQLRLQMAIETSKITEQSCDDVKRRLDRERNMYVEWVATRVRLDQELDELNSEARLTSVELSQIEKQFEKMKRQYKKVQLAQESVEESLEPLRASERDIVKMNKQQEEDMRRQTKHLEDIQAEVDLFIGAYLKQETLEKDKKDEFDEICNRMEDMQKELKTLKIEEQEWSARFKTLASQREKLARDASNAHRLCRETGDELSMKHLEGEDLKKKHQEISQKQKEFCTMYEIVKNERNKYMTQIQKSSQHLSEMKEKLKILQNEVEILRMESTFKDKELQRRRQEAQQHNVIKDNLENEKTKIAVKGANLNEQVEQYVIEIDKLYSIINSIEKEMVILRRKYEQAVETRNFTGIQLIDRNDELCILWEKSNIQEKMLKKGEDSMLQKAEEIRGLKIDLVEVERQLHVVQKKIPQVPQLVAEVVQLREQLASVQKRTSDLSLELENPKSSLRKWQKLKGEDLNGQSLRMKIQDLEERLNDKKETLLEKELILEEVSALSQKLQMQASDGRQGTMDLSQKVNMFQSRIKDVTRKMMATVSELSMYQATAHKLERERDEVQDKTMEARQRVLNGAPPTETALEEFERMIAQERQRELDRQATVQRKQEEDIMNSNFTRTTADPRVNAYIPENEHGLPKAYGSNAPFKPSVLGSTMRHIRKPNPKMIEI
;
A
#
# COMPACT_ATOMS: atom_id res chain seq x y z
N MET A 1 -35.38 -76.51 61.10
CA MET A 1 -36.18 -76.53 62.35
C MET A 1 -36.90 -77.85 62.40
N VAL A 2 -36.97 -78.47 63.57
CA VAL A 2 -37.92 -79.55 63.86
C VAL A 2 -38.70 -79.04 65.07
N GLU A 3 -40.02 -79.13 65.00
CA GLU A 3 -40.88 -78.85 66.15
C GLU A 3 -40.95 -80.14 66.99
N LEU A 4 -40.79 -80.01 68.31
CA LEU A 4 -40.98 -81.13 69.23
C LEU A 4 -42.44 -81.59 69.08
N SER A 5 -42.67 -82.84 68.64
CA SER A 5 -44.03 -83.35 68.47
C SER A 5 -44.77 -83.33 69.80
N ASP A 6 -46.07 -83.05 69.77
CA ASP A 6 -46.87 -82.95 71.00
C ASP A 6 -46.94 -84.28 71.78
N GLU A 7 -46.62 -85.40 71.12
CA GLU A 7 -46.38 -86.71 71.74
C GLU A 7 -45.32 -86.67 72.85
N ILE A 8 -44.29 -85.82 72.71
CA ILE A 8 -43.23 -85.64 73.72
C ILE A 8 -43.75 -84.85 74.93
N LYS A 9 -44.88 -84.15 74.83
CA LYS A 9 -45.48 -83.39 75.94
C LYS A 9 -46.47 -84.22 76.77
N ASP A 10 -47.03 -85.30 76.22
CA ASP A 10 -48.00 -86.14 76.94
C ASP A 10 -47.31 -87.16 77.87
N LEU A 11 -47.17 -86.77 79.13
CA LEU A 11 -46.58 -87.58 80.19
C LEU A 11 -47.35 -88.90 80.47
N ASN A 12 -48.65 -88.98 80.15
CA ASN A 12 -49.47 -90.13 80.54
C ASN A 12 -49.12 -91.41 79.77
N ASN A 13 -48.60 -91.27 78.55
CA ASN A 13 -48.15 -92.40 77.72
C ASN A 13 -46.64 -92.68 77.88
N SER A 14 -45.96 -92.02 78.82
CA SER A 14 -44.53 -92.23 79.06
C SER A 14 -44.23 -93.65 79.53
N LEU A 15 -43.21 -94.26 78.93
CA LEU A 15 -42.68 -95.57 79.35
C LEU A 15 -42.35 -95.61 80.85
N ALA A 16 -41.90 -94.48 81.42
CA ALA A 16 -41.61 -94.37 82.86
C ALA A 16 -42.87 -94.40 83.73
N TYR A 17 -43.99 -93.83 83.26
CA TYR A 17 -45.28 -93.92 83.97
C TYR A 17 -45.85 -95.34 83.90
N ASN A 18 -45.75 -95.99 82.74
CA ASN A 18 -46.19 -97.38 82.55
C ASN A 18 -45.43 -98.35 83.46
N VAL A 19 -44.10 -98.26 83.51
CA VAL A 19 -43.26 -99.11 84.40
C VAL A 19 -43.56 -98.84 85.89
N LEU A 20 -43.81 -97.59 86.29
CA LEU A 20 -44.22 -97.28 87.66
C LEU A 20 -45.60 -97.86 88.01
N GLU A 21 -46.52 -97.97 87.05
CA GLU A 21 -47.80 -98.65 87.26
C GLU A 21 -47.70 -100.17 87.28
N GLU A 22 -46.80 -100.77 86.50
CA GLU A 22 -46.51 -102.20 86.54
C GLU A 22 -45.90 -102.62 87.89
N LEU A 23 -44.89 -101.88 88.38
CA LEU A 23 -44.29 -102.13 89.70
C LEU A 23 -45.27 -101.97 90.88
N ASN A 24 -46.29 -101.13 90.73
CA ASN A 24 -47.39 -100.98 91.70
C ASN A 24 -48.38 -102.16 91.61
N LYS A 25 -48.71 -102.64 90.40
CA LYS A 25 -49.54 -103.85 90.18
C LYS A 25 -48.88 -105.12 90.72
N ASP A 26 -47.57 -105.23 90.61
CA ASP A 26 -46.76 -106.33 91.17
C ASP A 26 -46.55 -106.21 92.70
N GLY A 27 -47.04 -105.14 93.34
CA GLY A 27 -46.97 -104.93 94.79
C GLY A 27 -45.57 -104.61 95.33
N LEU A 28 -44.62 -104.22 94.45
CA LEU A 28 -43.23 -103.95 94.82
C LEU A 28 -43.02 -102.52 95.34
N ILE A 29 -43.96 -101.60 95.09
CA ILE A 29 -43.97 -100.23 95.61
C ILE A 29 -45.37 -99.86 96.13
N CYS A 30 -45.46 -98.91 97.06
CA CYS A 30 -46.74 -98.37 97.50
C CYS A 30 -47.27 -97.34 96.48
N THR A 31 -48.59 -97.12 96.45
CA THR A 31 -49.22 -96.06 95.65
C THR A 31 -48.62 -94.69 95.93
N SER A 32 -48.33 -94.38 97.20
CA SER A 32 -47.69 -93.12 97.60
C SER A 32 -46.26 -92.96 97.06
N ASP A 33 -45.54 -94.05 96.80
CA ASP A 33 -44.21 -94.00 96.20
C ASP A 33 -44.31 -93.85 94.68
N MET A 34 -45.25 -94.55 94.04
CA MET A 34 -45.56 -94.41 92.62
C MET A 34 -45.84 -92.94 92.27
N ASP A 35 -46.72 -92.27 93.03
CA ASP A 35 -47.08 -90.86 92.80
C ASP A 35 -45.88 -89.92 93.04
N LEU A 36 -45.06 -90.20 94.05
CA LEU A 36 -43.83 -89.45 94.32
C LEU A 36 -42.82 -89.56 93.16
N PHE A 37 -42.67 -90.74 92.56
CA PHE A 37 -41.77 -90.95 91.43
C PHE A 37 -42.35 -90.39 90.12
N LYS A 38 -43.65 -90.52 89.87
CA LYS A 38 -44.33 -89.85 88.75
C LYS A 38 -44.11 -88.33 88.79
N HIS A 39 -44.35 -87.69 89.94
CA HIS A 39 -44.16 -86.24 90.09
C HIS A 39 -42.68 -85.79 90.01
N LYS A 40 -41.72 -86.64 90.39
CA LYS A 40 -40.28 -86.40 90.14
C LYS A 40 -39.93 -86.48 88.65
N TYR A 41 -40.50 -87.45 87.94
CA TYR A 41 -40.29 -87.61 86.49
C TYR A 41 -40.88 -86.43 85.71
N GLU A 42 -42.12 -86.03 86.02
CA GLU A 42 -42.77 -84.82 85.48
C GLU A 42 -41.87 -83.58 85.61
N LYS A 43 -41.36 -83.31 86.81
CA LYS A 43 -40.46 -82.16 87.06
C LYS A 43 -39.16 -82.23 86.27
N LEU A 44 -38.56 -83.41 86.15
CA LEU A 44 -37.34 -83.62 85.37
C LEU A 44 -37.61 -83.39 83.87
N HIS A 45 -38.73 -83.90 83.36
CA HIS A 45 -39.14 -83.77 81.96
C HIS A 45 -39.41 -82.32 81.57
N ILE A 46 -40.14 -81.58 82.41
CA ILE A 46 -40.36 -80.13 82.23
C ILE A 46 -39.04 -79.35 82.20
N PHE A 47 -38.10 -79.67 83.11
CA PHE A 47 -36.79 -79.02 83.14
C PHE A 47 -35.94 -79.33 81.90
N VAL A 48 -35.99 -80.56 81.39
CA VAL A 48 -35.31 -80.95 80.14
C VAL A 48 -35.91 -80.22 78.94
N LEU A 49 -37.23 -80.11 78.84
CA LEU A 49 -37.90 -79.33 77.78
C LEU A 49 -37.52 -77.84 77.83
N GLN A 50 -37.53 -77.22 79.02
CA GLN A 50 -37.05 -75.85 79.22
C GLN A 50 -35.58 -75.69 78.79
N THR A 51 -34.73 -76.68 79.10
CA THR A 51 -33.31 -76.66 78.71
C THR A 51 -33.15 -76.63 77.17
N TYR A 52 -33.92 -77.45 76.43
CA TYR A 52 -33.91 -77.44 74.97
C TYR A 52 -34.48 -76.13 74.37
N GLU A 53 -35.50 -75.53 74.98
CA GLU A 53 -36.00 -74.21 74.56
C GLU A 53 -34.97 -73.11 74.79
N HIS A 54 -34.26 -73.12 75.93
CA HIS A 54 -33.15 -72.22 76.20
C HIS A 54 -32.00 -72.40 75.19
N GLU A 55 -31.57 -73.64 74.91
CA GLU A 55 -30.54 -73.92 73.90
C GLU A 55 -30.92 -73.40 72.51
N LYS A 56 -32.16 -73.69 72.06
CA LYS A 56 -32.72 -73.19 70.79
C LYS A 56 -32.71 -71.66 70.71
N ASN A 57 -33.07 -70.99 71.81
CA ASN A 57 -33.10 -69.53 71.88
C ASN A 57 -31.69 -68.91 71.92
N TYR A 58 -30.75 -69.49 72.67
CA TYR A 58 -29.35 -69.04 72.67
C TYR A 58 -28.67 -69.28 71.32
N LEU A 59 -28.96 -70.38 70.62
CA LEU A 59 -28.46 -70.63 69.27
C LEU A 59 -29.00 -69.60 68.25
N ALA A 60 -30.24 -69.14 68.42
CA ALA A 60 -30.81 -68.07 67.60
C ALA A 60 -30.14 -66.71 67.89
N GLN A 61 -29.97 -66.36 69.17
CA GLN A 61 -29.27 -65.14 69.59
C GLN A 61 -27.80 -65.12 69.14
N ALA A 62 -27.07 -66.23 69.27
CA ALA A 62 -25.70 -66.37 68.80
C ALA A 62 -25.59 -66.09 67.29
N LYS A 63 -26.52 -66.64 66.49
CA LYS A 63 -26.58 -66.35 65.04
C LYS A 63 -26.86 -64.88 64.76
N GLN A 64 -27.79 -64.26 65.49
CA GLN A 64 -28.09 -62.83 65.37
C GLN A 64 -26.86 -61.96 65.70
N PHE A 65 -26.15 -62.25 66.79
CA PHE A 65 -24.91 -61.55 67.15
C PHE A 65 -23.79 -61.77 66.13
N THR A 66 -23.61 -62.97 65.57
CA THR A 66 -22.62 -63.18 64.50
C THR A 66 -22.94 -62.39 63.23
N HIS A 67 -24.23 -62.21 62.90
CA HIS A 67 -24.64 -61.41 61.75
C HIS A 67 -24.42 -59.91 61.99
N GLN A 68 -24.73 -59.41 63.20
CA GLN A 68 -24.41 -58.04 63.61
C GLN A 68 -22.91 -57.77 63.60
N LEU A 69 -22.10 -58.67 64.17
CA LEU A 69 -20.64 -58.55 64.19
C LEU A 69 -20.01 -58.60 62.80
N MET A 70 -20.62 -59.34 61.85
CA MET A 70 -20.20 -59.31 60.45
C MET A 70 -20.59 -57.98 59.76
N GLY A 71 -21.77 -57.43 60.07
CA GLY A 71 -22.18 -56.10 59.59
C GLY A 71 -21.27 -54.97 60.09
N GLU A 72 -20.90 -54.98 61.37
CA GLU A 72 -19.96 -54.01 61.94
C GLU A 72 -18.53 -54.18 61.41
N LYS A 73 -18.08 -55.41 61.11
CA LYS A 73 -16.81 -55.62 60.39
C LYS A 73 -16.81 -55.00 59.00
N ILE A 74 -17.86 -55.22 58.21
CA ILE A 74 -17.99 -54.64 56.86
C ILE A 74 -18.06 -53.10 56.92
N ARG A 75 -18.69 -52.53 57.95
CA ARG A 75 -18.66 -51.09 58.22
C ARG A 75 -17.25 -50.59 58.53
N LEU A 76 -16.52 -51.28 59.42
CA LEU A 76 -15.17 -50.92 59.82
C LEU A 76 -14.18 -51.01 58.65
N GLU A 77 -14.24 -52.10 57.87
CA GLU A 77 -13.48 -52.28 56.63
C GLU A 77 -13.77 -51.16 55.61
N LYS A 78 -15.05 -50.77 55.45
CA LYS A 78 -15.42 -49.65 54.58
C LYS A 78 -14.84 -48.31 55.09
N THR A 79 -14.93 -48.02 56.39
CA THR A 79 -14.33 -46.79 56.94
C THR A 79 -12.80 -46.78 56.89
N GLN A 80 -12.14 -47.95 56.88
CA GLN A 80 -10.70 -48.06 56.68
C GLN A 80 -10.29 -47.80 55.22
N LEU A 81 -11.10 -48.25 54.25
CA LEU A 81 -10.91 -47.91 52.84
C LEU A 81 -11.14 -46.41 52.60
N GLU A 82 -12.21 -45.83 53.16
CA GLU A 82 -12.47 -44.38 53.09
C GLU A 82 -11.31 -43.56 53.70
N GLN A 83 -10.73 -44.01 54.82
CA GLN A 83 -9.55 -43.38 55.41
C GLN A 83 -8.27 -43.54 54.58
N GLN A 84 -8.15 -44.59 53.75
CA GLN A 84 -7.03 -44.77 52.82
C GLN A 84 -7.21 -43.87 51.59
N GLU A 85 -8.42 -43.80 51.03
CA GLU A 85 -8.76 -42.87 49.94
C GLU A 85 -8.53 -41.40 50.37
N ASP A 86 -8.95 -41.02 51.58
CA ASP A 86 -8.65 -39.70 52.16
C ASP A 86 -7.14 -39.45 52.32
N GLN A 87 -6.35 -40.46 52.73
CA GLN A 87 -4.88 -40.32 52.87
C GLN A 87 -4.19 -40.15 51.51
N ASP A 88 -4.57 -40.93 50.50
CA ASP A 88 -4.04 -40.81 49.14
C ASP A 88 -4.38 -39.44 48.52
N VAL A 89 -5.60 -38.95 48.75
CA VAL A 89 -6.01 -37.60 48.30
C VAL A 89 -5.25 -36.49 49.05
N ILE A 90 -5.04 -36.62 50.36
CA ILE A 90 -4.23 -35.68 51.14
C ILE A 90 -2.77 -35.68 50.65
N GLN A 91 -2.20 -36.84 50.33
CA GLN A 91 -0.85 -36.93 49.77
C GLN A 91 -0.77 -36.23 48.40
N GLN A 92 -1.67 -36.54 47.46
CA GLN A 92 -1.72 -35.91 46.13
C GLN A 92 -1.88 -34.38 46.22
N LEU A 93 -2.74 -33.88 47.12
CA LEU A 93 -2.88 -32.44 47.37
C LEU A 93 -1.63 -31.83 48.01
N SER A 94 -0.90 -32.57 48.84
CA SER A 94 0.36 -32.09 49.43
C SER A 94 1.51 -32.02 48.41
N GLU A 95 1.55 -32.96 47.46
CA GLU A 95 2.50 -32.96 46.33
C GLU A 95 2.20 -31.79 45.38
N GLN A 96 0.93 -31.60 44.99
CA GLN A 96 0.51 -30.44 44.19
C GLN A 96 0.80 -29.10 44.89
N LEU A 97 0.65 -29.01 46.21
CA LEU A 97 1.02 -27.81 46.98
C LEU A 97 2.53 -27.61 47.10
N ALA A 98 3.36 -28.65 46.95
CA ALA A 98 4.81 -28.52 46.84
C ALA A 98 5.19 -27.99 45.45
N ASP A 99 4.64 -28.57 44.38
CA ASP A 99 4.88 -28.14 43.01
C ASP A 99 4.48 -26.67 42.78
N ILE A 100 3.30 -26.25 43.24
CA ILE A 100 2.84 -24.86 43.13
C ILE A 100 3.74 -23.89 43.91
N ARG A 101 4.36 -24.32 45.03
CA ARG A 101 5.34 -23.51 45.76
C ARG A 101 6.66 -23.39 45.00
N ASN A 102 7.15 -24.50 44.43
CA ASN A 102 8.35 -24.51 43.60
C ASN A 102 8.16 -23.60 42.37
N GLU A 103 7.00 -23.66 41.72
CA GLU A 103 6.64 -22.72 40.63
C GLU A 103 6.58 -21.27 41.10
N GLN A 104 6.00 -20.99 42.28
CA GLN A 104 5.94 -19.64 42.84
C GLN A 104 7.34 -19.08 43.17
N GLU A 105 8.25 -19.92 43.69
CA GLU A 105 9.64 -19.53 43.96
C GLU A 105 10.40 -19.26 42.65
N LEU A 106 10.29 -20.14 41.65
CA LEU A 106 10.87 -19.92 40.31
C LEU A 106 10.34 -18.65 39.62
N VAL A 107 9.05 -18.35 39.77
CA VAL A 107 8.45 -17.10 39.26
C VAL A 107 8.96 -15.88 40.02
N SER A 108 9.19 -16.00 41.34
CA SER A 108 9.76 -14.94 42.18
C SER A 108 11.21 -14.63 41.80
N GLU A 109 12.05 -15.66 41.65
CA GLU A 109 13.44 -15.53 41.18
C GLU A 109 13.49 -14.90 39.78
N ARG A 110 12.64 -15.37 38.85
CA ARG A 110 12.53 -14.79 37.51
C ARG A 110 12.07 -13.33 37.52
N HIS A 111 11.16 -12.96 38.43
CA HIS A 111 10.74 -11.57 38.60
C HIS A 111 11.89 -10.69 39.11
N MET A 112 12.65 -11.17 40.10
CA MET A 112 13.83 -10.48 40.61
C MET A 112 14.91 -10.29 39.53
N MET A 113 15.19 -11.31 38.73
CA MET A 113 16.13 -11.20 37.60
C MET A 113 15.66 -10.20 36.53
N LEU A 114 14.37 -10.19 36.18
CA LEU A 114 13.79 -9.19 35.27
C LEU A 114 13.86 -7.77 35.86
N GLN A 115 13.68 -7.62 37.18
CA GLN A 115 13.78 -6.33 37.86
C GLN A 115 15.22 -5.79 37.87
N ILE A 116 16.23 -6.66 38.02
CA ILE A 116 17.65 -6.30 37.87
C ILE A 116 17.92 -5.84 36.42
N GLN A 117 17.54 -6.64 35.41
CA GLN A 117 17.71 -6.31 34.00
C GLN A 117 17.03 -4.98 33.61
N LEU A 118 15.84 -4.69 34.14
CA LEU A 118 15.18 -3.40 33.94
C LEU A 118 15.98 -2.23 34.56
N SER A 119 16.61 -2.43 35.71
CA SER A 119 17.44 -1.40 36.36
C SER A 119 18.75 -1.14 35.62
N GLU A 120 19.34 -2.18 35.01
CA GLU A 120 20.53 -2.12 34.13
C GLU A 120 20.17 -1.37 32.83
N LEU A 121 19.08 -1.74 32.16
CA LEU A 121 18.61 -1.06 30.94
C LEU A 121 18.25 0.41 31.19
N ASP A 122 17.62 0.75 32.32
CA ASP A 122 17.38 2.15 32.69
C ASP A 122 18.68 2.89 33.09
N HIS A 123 19.76 2.19 33.44
CA HIS A 123 21.09 2.79 33.63
C HIS A 123 21.76 3.08 32.28
N GLU A 124 21.87 2.08 31.39
CA GLU A 124 22.41 2.25 30.03
C GLU A 124 21.68 3.37 29.28
N LYS A 125 20.34 3.39 29.35
CA LYS A 125 19.50 4.44 28.75
C LYS A 125 19.84 5.84 29.27
N ARG A 126 20.18 5.99 30.56
CA ARG A 126 20.62 7.27 31.13
C ARG A 126 22.00 7.67 30.60
N GLU A 127 22.94 6.73 30.48
CA GLU A 127 24.25 7.00 29.86
C GLU A 127 24.12 7.40 28.39
N LYS A 128 23.32 6.67 27.60
CA LYS A 128 23.10 6.98 26.18
C LYS A 128 22.41 8.33 25.98
N VAL A 129 21.52 8.74 26.88
CA VAL A 129 20.94 10.09 26.86
C VAL A 129 21.99 11.17 27.23
N SER A 130 22.95 10.90 28.11
CA SER A 130 24.07 11.83 28.36
C SER A 130 24.97 11.96 27.13
N GLN A 131 25.40 10.82 26.56
CA GLN A 131 26.25 10.74 25.37
C GLN A 131 25.60 11.37 24.12
N LEU A 132 24.26 11.43 24.05
CA LEU A 132 23.54 12.16 23.00
C LEU A 132 23.54 13.68 23.24
N LYS A 133 23.36 14.14 24.49
CA LYS A 133 23.42 15.57 24.84
C LYS A 133 24.80 16.16 24.62
N GLU A 134 25.84 15.47 25.09
CA GLU A 134 27.25 15.85 24.88
C GLU A 134 27.51 16.02 23.36
N ARG A 135 27.06 15.07 22.54
CA ARG A 135 27.14 15.16 21.07
C ARG A 135 26.21 16.17 20.41
N GLU A 136 25.21 16.71 21.11
CA GLU A 136 24.38 17.81 20.62
C GLU A 136 25.02 19.16 20.96
N GLU A 137 25.63 19.29 22.13
CA GLU A 137 26.41 20.45 22.55
C GLU A 137 27.69 20.58 21.71
N GLU A 138 28.43 19.49 21.46
CA GLU A 138 29.58 19.45 20.53
C GLU A 138 29.19 19.92 19.12
N ARG A 139 28.12 19.37 18.52
CA ARG A 139 27.67 19.76 17.18
C ARG A 139 27.14 21.19 17.10
N GLN A 140 26.57 21.72 18.18
CA GLN A 140 26.18 23.14 18.24
C GLN A 140 27.42 24.04 18.26
N ALA A 141 28.44 23.70 19.06
CA ALA A 141 29.72 24.42 19.09
C ALA A 141 30.49 24.34 17.77
N GLU A 142 30.41 23.24 17.01
CA GLU A 142 30.98 23.13 15.66
C GLU A 142 30.20 23.91 14.58
N ALA A 143 28.88 24.06 14.75
CA ALA A 143 28.02 24.78 13.81
C ALA A 143 28.07 26.30 13.98
N GLU A 144 28.22 26.79 15.22
CA GLU A 144 28.26 28.23 15.54
C GLU A 144 29.30 29.04 14.72
N PRO A 145 30.57 28.63 14.56
CA PRO A 145 31.54 29.35 13.72
C PRO A 145 31.23 29.25 12.21
N GLN A 146 30.42 28.29 11.76
CA GLN A 146 29.96 28.23 10.37
C GLN A 146 28.80 29.20 10.14
N ILE A 147 27.86 29.28 11.09
CA ILE A 147 26.77 30.27 11.10
C ILE A 147 27.34 31.70 11.16
N GLN A 148 28.41 31.92 11.92
CA GLN A 148 29.08 33.21 12.00
C GLN A 148 29.68 33.63 10.64
N LYS A 149 30.42 32.73 9.98
CA LYS A 149 30.96 32.98 8.62
C LYS A 149 29.86 33.25 7.60
N ALA A 150 28.77 32.48 7.63
CA ALA A 150 27.64 32.68 6.72
C ALA A 150 26.97 34.06 6.94
N ARG A 151 26.94 34.58 8.18
CA ARG A 151 26.50 35.96 8.47
C ARG A 151 27.48 36.99 7.92
N ASP A 152 28.78 36.81 8.13
CA ASP A 152 29.82 37.71 7.60
C ASP A 152 29.79 37.76 6.06
N GLU A 153 29.55 36.62 5.39
CA GLU A 153 29.36 36.52 3.94
C GLU A 153 28.08 37.24 3.48
N ILE A 154 26.94 37.07 4.18
CA ILE A 154 25.70 37.79 3.90
C ILE A 154 25.88 39.31 4.06
N ASP A 155 26.56 39.76 5.11
CA ASP A 155 26.83 41.18 5.36
C ASP A 155 27.76 41.79 4.30
N ASN A 156 28.69 41.00 3.75
CA ASN A 156 29.56 41.44 2.66
C ASN A 156 28.82 41.48 1.33
N LEU A 157 27.98 40.48 1.02
CA LEU A 157 27.10 40.49 -0.15
C LEU A 157 26.08 41.64 -0.11
N GLN A 158 25.58 42.03 1.06
CA GLN A 158 24.74 43.22 1.21
C GLN A 158 25.48 44.50 0.84
N LYS A 159 26.73 44.67 1.31
CA LYS A 159 27.59 45.82 0.94
C LYS A 159 27.93 45.83 -0.55
N GLU A 160 28.15 44.67 -1.17
CA GLU A 160 28.32 44.57 -2.63
C GLU A 160 27.02 44.93 -3.38
N ILE A 161 25.84 44.53 -2.89
CA ILE A 161 24.55 44.91 -3.48
C ILE A 161 24.31 46.42 -3.36
N GLU A 162 24.68 47.07 -2.25
CA GLU A 162 24.61 48.52 -2.10
C GLU A 162 25.61 49.24 -3.01
N LEU A 163 26.85 48.73 -3.13
CA LEU A 163 27.84 49.25 -4.06
C LEU A 163 27.34 49.14 -5.52
N MET A 164 26.79 47.98 -5.91
CA MET A 164 26.23 47.77 -7.25
C MET A 164 24.97 48.61 -7.51
N ARG A 165 24.16 48.92 -6.49
CA ARG A 165 23.06 49.90 -6.60
C ARG A 165 23.60 51.31 -6.86
N SER A 166 24.56 51.79 -6.08
CA SER A 166 25.13 53.13 -6.28
C SER A 166 25.84 53.26 -7.64
N GLN A 167 26.51 52.21 -8.11
CA GLN A 167 27.05 52.17 -9.48
C GLN A 167 25.94 52.21 -10.53
N LYS A 168 24.87 51.42 -10.37
CA LYS A 168 23.71 51.42 -11.28
C LYS A 168 23.05 52.80 -11.34
N GLU A 169 22.84 53.46 -10.22
CA GLU A 169 22.30 54.83 -10.14
C GLU A 169 23.20 55.83 -10.88
N LEU A 170 24.52 55.71 -10.72
CA LEU A 170 25.50 56.56 -11.41
C LEU A 170 25.55 56.28 -12.93
N TYR A 171 25.32 55.04 -13.36
CA TYR A 171 25.13 54.69 -14.79
C TYR A 171 23.77 55.15 -15.34
N GLN A 172 22.70 55.11 -14.55
CA GLN A 172 21.39 55.64 -14.93
C GLN A 172 21.45 57.16 -15.12
N ALA A 173 22.02 57.90 -14.16
CA ALA A 173 22.21 59.35 -14.28
C ALA A 173 23.02 59.75 -15.53
N LYS A 174 24.05 58.97 -15.90
CA LYS A 174 24.79 59.17 -17.16
C LYS A 174 23.94 58.84 -18.39
N ASN A 175 23.13 57.79 -18.34
CA ASN A 175 22.24 57.44 -19.44
C ASN A 175 21.17 58.52 -19.65
N ASP A 176 20.65 59.10 -18.57
CA ASP A 176 19.70 60.20 -18.58
C ASP A 176 20.34 61.54 -19.04
N GLU A 177 21.66 61.70 -18.93
CA GLU A 177 22.44 62.78 -19.58
C GLU A 177 22.65 62.50 -21.09
N TYR A 178 22.89 61.24 -21.49
CA TYR A 178 23.12 60.88 -22.89
C TYR A 178 21.84 60.87 -23.73
N ILE A 179 20.67 60.52 -23.18
CA ILE A 179 19.38 60.52 -23.89
C ILE A 179 19.06 61.87 -24.57
N PRO A 180 19.05 63.03 -23.87
CA PRO A 180 18.80 64.33 -24.51
C PRO A 180 19.89 64.71 -25.53
N ARG A 181 21.13 64.27 -25.31
CA ARG A 181 22.26 64.52 -26.22
C ARG A 181 22.19 63.70 -27.51
N CYS A 182 21.69 62.47 -27.43
CA CYS A 182 21.31 61.68 -28.61
C CYS A 182 20.13 62.35 -29.34
N HIS A 183 19.09 62.79 -28.62
CA HIS A 183 17.98 63.51 -29.24
C HIS A 183 18.41 64.79 -29.98
N THR A 184 19.35 65.58 -29.46
CA THR A 184 19.88 66.74 -30.22
C THR A 184 20.60 66.30 -31.49
N LEU A 185 21.40 65.23 -31.45
CA LEU A 185 22.08 64.69 -32.62
C LEU A 185 21.11 64.08 -33.65
N ASP A 186 20.02 63.44 -33.20
CA ASP A 186 18.97 62.94 -34.08
C ASP A 186 18.21 64.10 -34.75
N CYS A 187 17.93 65.21 -34.05
CA CYS A 187 17.36 66.42 -34.65
C CYS A 187 18.32 67.09 -35.67
N ASP A 188 19.62 67.13 -35.39
CA ASP A 188 20.64 67.60 -36.34
C ASP A 188 20.72 66.70 -37.59
N ILE A 189 20.53 65.38 -37.40
CA ILE A 189 20.48 64.40 -38.48
C ILE A 189 19.16 64.50 -39.28
N GLU A 190 18.02 64.76 -38.65
CA GLU A 190 16.73 64.93 -39.33
C GLU A 190 16.67 66.23 -40.13
N SER A 191 17.10 67.36 -39.58
CA SER A 191 17.24 68.61 -40.33
C SER A 191 18.24 68.49 -41.50
N SER A 192 19.33 67.71 -41.33
CA SER A 192 20.24 67.37 -42.44
C SER A 192 19.59 66.50 -43.53
N LYS A 193 18.65 65.60 -43.16
CA LYS A 193 17.86 64.80 -44.13
C LYS A 193 16.79 65.63 -44.84
N GLU A 194 16.20 66.62 -44.17
CA GLU A 194 15.26 67.56 -44.80
C GLU A 194 15.96 68.48 -45.81
N LEU A 195 17.17 68.95 -45.50
CA LEU A 195 18.02 69.66 -46.47
C LEU A 195 18.35 68.80 -47.71
N LEU A 196 18.70 67.53 -47.52
CA LEU A 196 18.92 66.59 -48.64
C LEU A 196 17.66 66.38 -49.49
N LYS A 197 16.49 66.18 -48.86
CA LYS A 197 15.20 66.11 -49.57
C LYS A 197 14.89 67.38 -50.37
N GLY A 198 15.21 68.56 -49.82
CA GLY A 198 15.03 69.83 -50.52
C GLY A 198 15.79 69.86 -51.86
N PHE A 199 17.05 69.45 -51.85
CA PHE A 199 17.86 69.39 -53.07
C PHE A 199 17.44 68.26 -54.04
N GLU A 200 16.96 67.12 -53.55
CA GLU A 200 16.34 66.09 -54.41
C GLU A 200 15.04 66.59 -55.07
N GLU A 201 14.20 67.30 -54.32
CA GLU A 201 12.95 67.85 -54.82
C GLU A 201 13.13 68.97 -55.86
N GLU A 202 14.14 69.82 -55.72
CA GLU A 202 14.45 70.84 -56.74
C GLU A 202 14.99 70.21 -58.02
N LEU A 203 15.80 69.15 -57.92
CA LEU A 203 16.37 68.45 -59.07
C LEU A 203 15.31 67.63 -59.84
N GLN A 204 14.28 67.14 -59.16
CA GLN A 204 13.17 66.39 -59.77
C GLN A 204 12.14 67.29 -60.50
N LYS A 205 12.03 68.57 -60.14
CA LYS A 205 11.01 69.51 -60.66
C LYS A 205 11.29 70.07 -62.08
N MET A 206 12.39 69.66 -62.73
CA MET A 206 12.91 70.29 -63.96
C MET A 206 13.10 69.34 -65.17
N LYS A 207 12.39 68.19 -65.27
CA LYS A 207 12.57 67.26 -66.42
C LYS A 207 11.36 66.65 -67.14
N ASP A 208 10.23 66.31 -66.48
CA ASP A 208 9.23 65.41 -67.10
C ASP A 208 7.74 65.86 -67.03
N ASP A 209 7.44 67.03 -67.58
CA ASP A 209 6.19 67.21 -68.34
C ASP A 209 6.51 66.79 -69.80
N PRO A 210 5.73 65.91 -70.50
CA PRO A 210 4.26 65.93 -70.50
C PRO A 210 3.56 64.57 -70.84
N VAL A 211 3.27 63.67 -69.87
CA VAL A 211 2.56 62.38 -70.18
C VAL A 211 1.37 62.05 -69.23
N ARG A 212 0.80 63.06 -68.56
CA ARG A 212 -0.12 62.88 -67.41
C ARG A 212 -1.57 62.40 -67.74
N ILE A 213 -1.92 62.04 -68.98
CA ILE A 213 -3.33 61.97 -69.43
C ILE A 213 -3.83 60.58 -69.90
N ARG A 214 -2.99 59.53 -70.02
CA ARG A 214 -3.40 58.30 -70.76
C ARG A 214 -3.34 56.92 -70.07
N LYS A 215 -3.08 56.81 -68.76
CA LYS A 215 -3.00 55.50 -68.05
C LYS A 215 -3.69 55.42 -66.68
N GLN A 216 -4.70 56.25 -66.42
CA GLN A 216 -5.41 56.29 -65.12
C GLN A 216 -6.83 55.70 -65.13
N ALA A 217 -7.24 55.04 -66.23
CA ALA A 217 -8.57 54.47 -66.40
C ALA A 217 -8.70 52.97 -66.01
N GLU A 218 -7.63 52.18 -66.10
CA GLU A 218 -7.71 50.70 -66.11
C GLU A 218 -7.58 50.04 -64.72
N LYS A 219 -7.32 50.80 -63.64
CA LYS A 219 -7.01 50.22 -62.31
C LYS A 219 -8.17 50.14 -61.32
N PHE A 220 -9.34 50.74 -61.60
CA PHE A 220 -10.46 50.77 -60.64
C PHE A 220 -11.36 49.54 -60.66
N GLU A 221 -11.37 48.73 -61.74
CA GLU A 221 -12.30 47.59 -61.87
C GLU A 221 -11.95 46.39 -60.97
N ASN A 222 -10.68 46.23 -60.58
CA ASN A 222 -10.23 45.09 -59.77
C ASN A 222 -10.35 45.32 -58.25
N ALA A 223 -10.52 46.57 -57.79
CA ALA A 223 -10.56 46.91 -56.36
C ALA A 223 -11.87 46.51 -55.66
N VAL A 224 -12.96 46.33 -56.42
CA VAL A 224 -14.29 46.01 -55.85
C VAL A 224 -14.45 44.52 -55.54
N LYS A 225 -13.79 43.64 -56.31
CA LYS A 225 -13.97 42.17 -56.22
C LYS A 225 -13.32 41.59 -54.96
N SER A 226 -12.09 42.00 -54.63
CA SER A 226 -11.35 41.50 -53.46
C SER A 226 -12.00 41.85 -52.11
N LEU A 227 -12.63 43.03 -52.00
CA LEU A 227 -13.31 43.44 -50.76
C LEU A 227 -14.54 42.56 -50.47
N THR A 228 -15.27 42.10 -51.50
CA THR A 228 -16.44 41.21 -51.31
C THR A 228 -16.09 39.79 -50.87
N GLU A 229 -14.86 39.33 -51.08
CA GLU A 229 -14.40 38.01 -50.60
C GLU A 229 -13.96 38.09 -49.14
N THR A 230 -13.10 39.06 -48.78
CA THR A 230 -12.61 39.23 -47.40
C THR A 230 -13.72 39.45 -46.35
N GLN A 231 -14.81 40.13 -46.71
CA GLN A 231 -15.95 40.30 -45.80
C GLN A 231 -16.68 38.96 -45.53
N ARG A 232 -16.73 38.07 -46.53
CA ARG A 232 -17.39 36.77 -46.45
C ARG A 232 -16.59 35.78 -45.60
N GLU A 233 -15.26 35.82 -45.72
CA GLU A 233 -14.34 35.05 -44.88
C GLU A 233 -14.45 35.46 -43.40
N LYS A 234 -14.44 36.76 -43.10
CA LYS A 234 -14.56 37.25 -41.72
C LYS A 234 -15.92 36.99 -41.07
N GLN A 235 -17.00 36.88 -41.86
CA GLN A 235 -18.30 36.42 -41.34
C GLN A 235 -18.33 34.91 -41.08
N ALA A 236 -17.60 34.10 -41.86
CA ALA A 236 -17.46 32.66 -41.58
C ALA A 236 -16.63 32.39 -40.30
N GLU A 237 -15.51 33.10 -40.11
CA GLU A 237 -14.71 33.03 -38.88
C GLU A 237 -15.53 33.39 -37.62
N MET A 238 -16.39 34.42 -37.70
CA MET A 238 -17.24 34.84 -36.58
C MET A 238 -18.25 33.76 -36.16
N VAL A 239 -18.87 33.06 -37.11
CA VAL A 239 -19.80 31.95 -36.81
C VAL A 239 -19.04 30.75 -36.21
N ALA A 240 -17.90 30.39 -36.80
CA ALA A 240 -17.04 29.33 -36.27
C ALA A 240 -16.58 29.63 -34.83
N ALA A 241 -16.21 30.88 -34.53
CA ALA A 241 -15.83 31.32 -33.19
C ALA A 241 -16.99 31.19 -32.18
N THR A 242 -18.23 31.48 -32.57
CA THR A 242 -19.39 31.29 -31.67
C THR A 242 -19.71 29.82 -31.42
N GLU A 243 -19.52 28.94 -32.41
CA GLU A 243 -19.66 27.49 -32.19
C GLU A 243 -18.55 26.92 -31.30
N THR A 244 -17.29 27.34 -31.49
CA THR A 244 -16.19 26.89 -30.61
C THR A 244 -16.39 27.38 -29.18
N LEU A 245 -16.89 28.60 -28.96
CA LEU A 245 -17.22 29.10 -27.63
C LEU A 245 -18.30 28.26 -26.92
N GLN A 246 -19.35 27.84 -27.64
CA GLN A 246 -20.36 26.94 -27.10
C GLN A 246 -19.82 25.53 -26.82
N ARG A 247 -18.99 24.97 -27.71
CA ARG A 247 -18.30 23.69 -27.49
C ARG A 247 -17.37 23.76 -26.27
N HIS A 248 -16.63 24.86 -26.10
CA HIS A 248 -15.79 25.08 -24.92
C HIS A 248 -16.62 25.20 -23.63
N MET A 249 -17.78 25.87 -23.62
CA MET A 249 -18.64 25.92 -22.42
C MET A 249 -19.19 24.54 -22.01
N VAL A 250 -19.50 23.66 -22.97
CA VAL A 250 -19.91 22.27 -22.67
C VAL A 250 -18.70 21.48 -22.15
N MET A 251 -17.57 21.51 -22.85
CA MET A 251 -16.35 20.82 -22.40
C MET A 251 -15.82 21.33 -21.05
N GLN A 252 -16.05 22.59 -20.69
CA GLN A 252 -15.64 23.12 -19.39
C GLN A 252 -16.45 22.49 -18.25
N LYS A 253 -17.77 22.31 -18.43
CA LYS A 253 -18.61 21.56 -17.47
C LYS A 253 -18.25 20.07 -17.41
N GLU A 254 -17.98 19.45 -18.55
CA GLU A 254 -17.52 18.05 -18.59
C GLU A 254 -16.15 17.89 -17.92
N GLN A 255 -15.22 18.86 -18.10
CA GLN A 255 -13.95 18.88 -17.38
C GLN A 255 -14.11 19.16 -15.88
N GLU A 256 -15.07 19.96 -15.44
CA GLU A 256 -15.35 20.18 -14.01
C GLU A 256 -15.99 18.94 -13.35
N GLU A 257 -16.89 18.23 -14.04
CA GLU A 257 -17.35 16.91 -13.59
C GLU A 257 -16.24 15.86 -13.60
N LEU A 258 -15.38 15.83 -14.63
CA LEU A 258 -14.25 14.92 -14.68
C LEU A 258 -13.21 15.26 -13.60
N ARG A 259 -12.98 16.53 -13.30
CA ARG A 259 -12.12 16.97 -12.19
C ARG A 259 -12.69 16.57 -10.84
N SER A 260 -13.97 16.80 -10.56
CA SER A 260 -14.56 16.37 -9.28
C SER A 260 -14.56 14.83 -9.12
N LYS A 261 -14.86 14.08 -10.19
CA LYS A 261 -14.78 12.61 -10.20
C LYS A 261 -13.32 12.11 -10.09
N ALA A 262 -12.35 12.80 -10.67
CA ALA A 262 -10.93 12.48 -10.54
C ALA A 262 -10.39 12.84 -9.15
N GLN A 263 -10.83 13.94 -8.56
CA GLN A 263 -10.40 14.41 -7.24
C GLN A 263 -10.99 13.55 -6.10
N LEU A 264 -12.25 13.08 -6.26
CA LEU A 264 -12.82 12.05 -5.40
C LEU A 264 -12.08 10.71 -5.54
N ARG A 265 -11.77 10.28 -6.77
CA ARG A 265 -10.91 9.10 -7.01
C ARG A 265 -9.51 9.26 -6.41
N LEU A 266 -8.94 10.47 -6.44
CA LEU A 266 -7.64 10.77 -5.84
C LEU A 266 -7.70 10.72 -4.32
N GLN A 267 -8.76 11.22 -3.67
CA GLN A 267 -8.97 11.02 -2.23
C GLN A 267 -9.08 9.52 -1.88
N MET A 268 -9.93 8.77 -2.59
CA MET A 268 -10.06 7.32 -2.38
C MET A 268 -8.73 6.58 -2.65
N ALA A 269 -7.92 7.02 -3.62
CA ALA A 269 -6.60 6.48 -3.89
C ALA A 269 -5.59 6.82 -2.78
N ILE A 270 -5.64 8.02 -2.20
CA ILE A 270 -4.79 8.43 -1.06
C ILE A 270 -5.18 7.67 0.21
N GLU A 271 -6.47 7.48 0.47
CA GLU A 271 -6.94 6.72 1.65
C GLU A 271 -6.65 5.23 1.52
N THR A 272 -6.90 4.62 0.35
CA THR A 272 -6.48 3.23 0.10
C THR A 272 -4.96 3.09 0.10
N SER A 273 -4.20 4.05 -0.44
CA SER A 273 -2.74 4.08 -0.34
C SER A 273 -2.30 4.07 1.13
N LYS A 274 -2.83 4.97 1.97
CA LYS A 274 -2.53 5.00 3.41
C LYS A 274 -2.85 3.68 4.11
N ILE A 275 -3.98 3.05 3.80
CA ILE A 275 -4.36 1.75 4.36
C ILE A 275 -3.37 0.65 3.90
N THR A 276 -2.98 0.64 2.62
CA THR A 276 -1.96 -0.31 2.12
C THR A 276 -0.55 -0.04 2.64
N GLU A 277 -0.21 1.22 2.93
CA GLU A 277 1.08 1.65 3.47
C GLU A 277 1.21 1.30 4.95
N GLN A 278 0.16 1.55 5.75
CA GLN A 278 0.04 1.07 7.12
C GLN A 278 0.07 -0.47 7.20
N SER A 279 -0.63 -1.15 6.29
CA SER A 279 -0.58 -2.61 6.15
C SER A 279 0.83 -3.11 5.78
N CYS A 280 1.51 -2.43 4.85
CA CYS A 280 2.88 -2.76 4.46
C CYS A 280 3.87 -2.55 5.62
N ASP A 281 3.72 -1.48 6.41
CA ASP A 281 4.53 -1.24 7.60
C ASP A 281 4.27 -2.24 8.72
N ASP A 282 3.02 -2.67 8.93
CA ASP A 282 2.73 -3.78 9.85
C ASP A 282 3.26 -5.13 9.35
N VAL A 283 3.32 -5.35 8.04
CA VAL A 283 4.00 -6.52 7.44
C VAL A 283 5.53 -6.42 7.62
N LYS A 284 6.15 -5.24 7.45
CA LYS A 284 7.57 -5.02 7.77
C LYS A 284 7.86 -5.29 9.24
N ARG A 285 7.08 -4.69 10.16
CA ARG A 285 7.19 -4.91 11.62
C ARG A 285 7.05 -6.38 12.01
N ARG A 286 6.24 -7.16 11.29
CA ARG A 286 6.18 -8.64 11.46
C ARG A 286 7.43 -9.31 10.89
N LEU A 287 7.83 -8.99 9.66
CA LEU A 287 9.03 -9.54 9.01
C LEU A 287 10.30 -9.29 9.84
N ASP A 288 10.43 -8.12 10.45
CA ASP A 288 11.58 -7.76 11.29
C ASP A 288 11.54 -8.48 12.66
N ARG A 289 10.35 -8.74 13.22
CA ARG A 289 10.21 -9.64 14.39
C ARG A 289 10.57 -11.08 14.05
N GLU A 290 10.04 -11.61 12.95
CA GLU A 290 10.37 -12.98 12.48
C GLU A 290 11.86 -13.10 12.12
N ARG A 291 12.48 -12.04 11.59
CA ARG A 291 13.94 -11.97 11.39
C ARG A 291 14.71 -11.96 12.71
N ASN A 292 14.32 -11.15 13.68
CA ASN A 292 14.99 -11.09 14.98
C ASN A 292 14.85 -12.45 15.70
N MET A 293 13.66 -13.04 15.70
CA MET A 293 13.45 -14.40 16.19
C MET A 293 14.28 -15.43 15.41
N TYR A 294 14.38 -15.35 14.08
CA TYR A 294 15.25 -16.24 13.31
C TYR A 294 16.74 -16.07 13.68
N VAL A 295 17.21 -14.84 13.92
CA VAL A 295 18.57 -14.56 14.39
C VAL A 295 18.79 -15.11 15.81
N GLU A 296 17.83 -14.95 16.72
CA GLU A 296 17.85 -15.54 18.06
C GLU A 296 17.88 -17.08 18.01
N TRP A 297 17.07 -17.70 17.14
CA TRP A 297 17.04 -19.15 16.95
C TRP A 297 18.30 -19.69 16.26
N VAL A 298 18.94 -18.92 15.39
CA VAL A 298 20.27 -19.27 14.85
C VAL A 298 21.34 -19.11 15.92
N ALA A 299 21.27 -18.08 16.76
CA ALA A 299 22.22 -17.87 17.86
C ALA A 299 22.10 -18.96 18.95
N THR A 300 20.88 -19.35 19.33
CA THR A 300 20.67 -20.48 20.26
C THR A 300 21.07 -21.80 19.64
N ARG A 301 20.83 -22.03 18.33
CA ARG A 301 21.35 -23.23 17.67
C ARG A 301 22.88 -23.25 17.63
N VAL A 302 23.55 -22.15 17.27
CA VAL A 302 25.03 -22.08 17.28
C VAL A 302 25.59 -22.31 18.69
N ARG A 303 24.91 -21.79 19.73
CA ARG A 303 25.30 -22.06 21.13
C ARG A 303 25.09 -23.54 21.50
N LEU A 304 23.98 -24.17 21.11
CA LEU A 304 23.74 -25.60 21.31
C LEU A 304 24.69 -26.49 20.49
N ASP A 305 25.08 -26.05 19.29
CA ASP A 305 26.09 -26.69 18.44
C ASP A 305 27.47 -26.64 19.14
N GLN A 306 27.80 -25.52 19.83
CA GLN A 306 29.01 -25.37 20.66
C GLN A 306 28.96 -26.21 21.95
N GLU A 307 27.86 -26.15 22.71
CA GLU A 307 27.61 -26.98 23.89
C GLU A 307 27.73 -28.48 23.55
N LEU A 308 27.27 -28.89 22.35
CA LEU A 308 27.45 -30.25 21.83
C LEU A 308 28.90 -30.59 21.47
N ASP A 309 29.66 -29.69 20.85
CA ASP A 309 31.08 -29.95 20.54
C ASP A 309 31.94 -30.01 21.82
N GLU A 310 31.64 -29.19 22.82
CA GLU A 310 32.25 -29.25 24.16
C GLU A 310 31.94 -30.60 24.83
N LEU A 311 30.66 -30.99 24.91
CA LEU A 311 30.24 -32.28 25.48
C LEU A 311 30.81 -33.49 24.70
N ASN A 312 30.94 -33.38 23.38
CA ASN A 312 31.62 -34.40 22.56
C ASN A 312 33.13 -34.46 22.84
N SER A 313 33.76 -33.35 23.23
CA SER A 313 35.16 -33.33 23.66
C SER A 313 35.34 -34.01 25.03
N GLU A 314 34.44 -33.75 25.98
CA GLU A 314 34.42 -34.41 27.29
C GLU A 314 34.11 -35.91 27.18
N ALA A 315 33.19 -36.31 26.30
CA ALA A 315 32.90 -37.71 25.99
C ALA A 315 34.13 -38.44 25.40
N ARG A 316 34.97 -37.75 24.62
CA ARG A 316 36.24 -38.30 24.11
C ARG A 316 37.30 -38.40 25.20
N LEU A 317 37.43 -37.40 26.07
CA LEU A 317 38.36 -37.41 27.20
C LEU A 317 38.02 -38.53 28.19
N THR A 318 36.77 -38.60 28.64
CA THR A 318 36.28 -39.68 29.53
C THR A 318 36.35 -41.06 28.89
N SER A 319 36.14 -41.20 27.58
CA SER A 319 36.39 -42.46 26.84
C SER A 319 37.88 -42.87 26.84
N VAL A 320 38.80 -41.91 26.69
CA VAL A 320 40.24 -42.15 26.81
C VAL A 320 40.63 -42.52 28.24
N GLU A 321 40.05 -41.88 29.25
CA GLU A 321 40.25 -42.21 30.67
C GLU A 321 39.73 -43.60 31.02
N LEU A 322 38.51 -43.95 30.59
CA LEU A 322 37.96 -45.31 30.72
C LEU A 322 38.88 -46.33 30.07
N SER A 323 39.37 -46.07 28.85
CA SER A 323 40.32 -46.97 28.19
C SER A 323 41.70 -47.03 28.86
N GLN A 324 42.08 -46.04 29.69
CA GLN A 324 43.25 -46.14 30.56
C GLN A 324 42.95 -46.97 31.82
N ILE A 325 41.78 -46.78 32.44
CA ILE A 325 41.31 -47.54 33.60
C ILE A 325 41.16 -49.02 33.24
N GLU A 326 40.59 -49.36 32.08
CA GLU A 326 40.53 -50.74 31.56
C GLU A 326 41.93 -51.36 31.43
N LYS A 327 42.90 -50.62 30.88
CA LYS A 327 44.29 -51.07 30.74
C LYS A 327 44.99 -51.21 32.10
N GLN A 328 44.63 -50.41 33.11
CA GLN A 328 45.08 -50.59 34.49
C GLN A 328 44.43 -51.81 35.13
N PHE A 329 43.12 -51.99 34.98
CA PHE A 329 42.37 -53.16 35.46
C PHE A 329 42.89 -54.46 34.86
N GLU A 330 43.20 -54.49 33.56
CA GLU A 330 43.88 -55.62 32.92
C GLU A 330 45.26 -55.91 33.54
N LYS A 331 46.07 -54.89 33.81
CA LYS A 331 47.37 -55.06 34.48
C LYS A 331 47.20 -55.63 35.89
N MET A 332 46.27 -55.09 36.67
CA MET A 332 45.94 -55.59 38.02
C MET A 332 45.41 -57.03 37.98
N LYS A 333 44.53 -57.37 37.03
CA LYS A 333 44.00 -58.72 36.82
C LYS A 333 45.10 -59.72 36.41
N ARG A 334 46.06 -59.31 35.58
CA ARG A 334 47.25 -60.10 35.22
C ARG A 334 48.22 -60.26 36.41
N GLN A 335 48.35 -59.25 37.28
CA GLN A 335 49.14 -59.34 38.52
C GLN A 335 48.47 -60.26 39.55
N TYR A 336 47.18 -60.10 39.81
CA TYR A 336 46.38 -60.98 40.67
C TYR A 336 46.52 -62.44 40.25
N LYS A 337 46.39 -62.73 38.95
CA LYS A 337 46.52 -64.11 38.44
C LYS A 337 47.96 -64.68 38.57
N LYS A 338 48.99 -63.83 38.60
CA LYS A 338 50.37 -64.25 38.96
C LYS A 338 50.51 -64.55 40.45
N VAL A 339 49.90 -63.74 41.33
CA VAL A 339 49.91 -63.97 42.78
C VAL A 339 49.13 -65.25 43.12
N GLN A 340 48.00 -65.49 42.46
CA GLN A 340 47.23 -66.72 42.61
C GLN A 340 48.04 -67.97 42.20
N LEU A 341 48.69 -67.97 41.03
CA LEU A 341 49.57 -69.06 40.60
C LEU A 341 50.78 -69.26 41.54
N ALA A 342 51.27 -68.19 42.18
CA ALA A 342 52.32 -68.29 43.19
C ALA A 342 51.80 -68.89 44.51
N GLN A 343 50.56 -68.59 44.91
CA GLN A 343 49.90 -69.25 46.05
C GLN A 343 49.70 -70.74 45.77
N GLU A 344 49.14 -71.09 44.61
CA GLU A 344 48.90 -72.48 44.19
C GLU A 344 50.22 -73.28 44.19
N SER A 345 51.32 -72.70 43.68
CA SER A 345 52.66 -73.30 43.75
C SER A 345 53.23 -73.43 45.17
N VAL A 346 52.91 -72.51 46.09
CA VAL A 346 53.29 -72.63 47.51
C VAL A 346 52.48 -73.74 48.19
N GLU A 347 51.19 -73.86 47.90
CA GLU A 347 50.33 -74.93 48.43
C GLU A 347 50.79 -76.33 47.95
N GLU A 348 51.15 -76.48 46.67
CA GLU A 348 51.78 -77.71 46.17
C GLU A 348 53.10 -78.03 46.89
N SER A 349 53.92 -77.01 47.21
CA SER A 349 55.18 -77.20 47.95
C SER A 349 55.01 -77.57 49.42
N LEU A 350 53.80 -77.40 49.98
CA LEU A 350 53.49 -77.61 51.40
C LEU A 350 53.10 -79.08 51.69
N GLU A 351 52.52 -79.77 50.70
CA GLU A 351 52.11 -81.17 50.83
C GLU A 351 53.27 -82.19 51.00
N PRO A 352 54.47 -82.06 50.38
CA PRO A 352 55.61 -82.91 50.71
C PRO A 352 56.18 -82.67 52.12
N LEU A 353 56.05 -81.46 52.70
CA LEU A 353 56.39 -81.26 54.12
C LEU A 353 55.41 -82.01 55.03
N ARG A 354 54.12 -81.98 54.73
CA ARG A 354 53.10 -82.80 55.43
C ARG A 354 53.31 -84.30 55.22
N ALA A 355 53.91 -84.74 54.11
CA ALA A 355 54.32 -86.14 53.94
C ALA A 355 55.45 -86.51 54.92
N SER A 356 56.49 -85.68 55.01
CA SER A 356 57.61 -85.85 55.96
C SER A 356 57.13 -85.90 57.43
N GLU A 357 56.21 -85.03 57.81
CA GLU A 357 55.56 -85.05 59.14
C GLU A 357 54.85 -86.39 59.42
N ARG A 358 54.06 -86.88 58.45
CA ARG A 358 53.33 -88.16 58.57
C ARG A 358 54.26 -89.37 58.69
N ASP A 359 55.48 -89.32 58.16
CA ASP A 359 56.45 -90.41 58.28
C ASP A 359 57.26 -90.36 59.59
N ILE A 360 57.60 -89.18 60.10
CA ILE A 360 58.19 -89.01 61.45
C ILE A 360 57.25 -89.56 62.53
N VAL A 361 55.94 -89.34 62.40
CA VAL A 361 54.92 -89.85 63.33
C VAL A 361 54.81 -91.39 63.31
N LYS A 362 55.05 -92.05 62.16
CA LYS A 362 55.12 -93.52 62.09
C LYS A 362 56.38 -94.05 62.79
N MET A 363 57.51 -93.39 62.57
CA MET A 363 58.80 -93.81 63.14
C MET A 363 58.80 -93.78 64.67
N ASN A 364 58.19 -92.74 65.28
CA ASN A 364 57.97 -92.69 66.74
C ASN A 364 57.15 -93.88 67.26
N LYS A 365 56.04 -94.26 66.59
CA LYS A 365 55.21 -95.39 67.03
C LYS A 365 55.96 -96.73 67.02
N GLN A 366 56.87 -96.94 66.08
CA GLN A 366 57.67 -98.17 66.06
C GLN A 366 58.65 -98.23 67.24
N GLN A 367 59.23 -97.09 67.65
CA GLN A 367 60.05 -97.03 68.87
C GLN A 367 59.22 -97.25 70.15
N GLU A 368 57.97 -96.78 70.23
CA GLU A 368 57.06 -97.08 71.34
C GLU A 368 56.71 -98.59 71.44
N GLU A 369 56.57 -99.28 70.31
CA GLU A 369 56.28 -100.73 70.30
C GLU A 369 57.49 -101.58 70.73
N ASP A 370 58.72 -101.22 70.32
CA ASP A 370 59.92 -101.95 70.75
C ASP A 370 60.25 -101.73 72.24
N MET A 371 60.02 -100.53 72.79
CA MET A 371 60.12 -100.29 74.23
C MET A 371 59.15 -101.17 75.04
N ARG A 372 57.96 -101.49 74.50
CA ARG A 372 56.99 -102.41 75.14
C ARG A 372 57.37 -103.89 75.03
N ARG A 373 58.26 -104.26 74.11
CA ARG A 373 58.82 -105.62 74.03
C ARG A 373 59.91 -105.83 75.07
N GLN A 374 60.76 -104.81 75.28
CA GLN A 374 61.85 -104.87 76.26
C GLN A 374 61.36 -104.94 77.72
N THR A 375 60.23 -104.32 78.06
CA THR A 375 59.66 -104.44 79.42
C THR A 375 59.16 -105.85 79.75
N LYS A 376 58.54 -106.56 78.80
CA LYS A 376 58.04 -107.92 79.07
C LYS A 376 59.14 -108.94 79.36
N HIS A 377 60.26 -108.86 78.64
CA HIS A 377 61.41 -109.72 78.91
C HIS A 377 62.08 -109.48 80.28
N LEU A 378 61.76 -108.40 80.99
CA LEU A 378 62.19 -108.20 82.38
C LEU A 378 61.21 -108.83 83.39
N GLU A 379 59.93 -109.01 83.03
CA GLU A 379 58.92 -109.66 83.86
C GLU A 379 59.10 -111.19 83.84
N ASP A 380 59.37 -111.78 82.66
CA ASP A 380 59.59 -113.23 82.52
C ASP A 380 60.78 -113.74 83.38
N ILE A 381 61.88 -112.97 83.44
CA ILE A 381 63.10 -113.34 84.18
C ILE A 381 62.88 -113.34 85.71
N GLN A 382 61.88 -112.61 86.22
CA GLN A 382 61.55 -112.66 87.65
C GLN A 382 60.76 -113.92 88.04
N ALA A 383 60.04 -114.55 87.11
CA ALA A 383 59.28 -115.77 87.37
C ALA A 383 60.16 -117.04 87.49
N GLU A 384 61.33 -117.06 86.85
CA GLU A 384 62.23 -118.22 86.86
C GLU A 384 63.02 -118.38 88.17
N VAL A 385 63.17 -117.32 88.97
CA VAL A 385 63.95 -117.33 90.22
C VAL A 385 63.21 -118.08 91.34
N ASP A 386 61.91 -117.85 91.50
CA ASP A 386 61.12 -118.43 92.60
C ASP A 386 60.87 -119.94 92.44
N LEU A 387 60.98 -120.47 91.21
CA LEU A 387 60.81 -121.92 90.96
C LEU A 387 62.01 -122.76 91.44
N PHE A 388 63.18 -122.16 91.64
CA PHE A 388 64.44 -122.89 91.87
C PHE A 388 64.74 -123.24 93.34
N ILE A 389 64.06 -122.62 94.31
CA ILE A 389 64.40 -122.76 95.74
C ILE A 389 63.64 -123.92 96.42
N GLY A 390 62.46 -124.31 95.91
CA GLY A 390 61.64 -125.36 96.53
C GLY A 390 62.10 -126.80 96.30
N ALA A 391 62.96 -127.06 95.31
CA ALA A 391 63.22 -128.41 94.79
C ALA A 391 64.47 -129.12 95.37
N TYR A 392 65.24 -128.48 96.25
CA TYR A 392 66.62 -128.92 96.56
C TYR A 392 66.81 -129.76 97.85
N LEU A 393 65.75 -130.07 98.63
CA LEU A 393 65.91 -130.70 99.95
C LEU A 393 64.95 -131.87 100.23
N LYS A 394 65.29 -133.09 99.76
CA LYS A 394 64.88 -134.38 100.38
C LYS A 394 65.57 -135.65 99.83
N GLN A 395 66.75 -136.01 100.36
CA GLN A 395 67.35 -137.37 100.44
C GLN A 395 68.78 -137.24 101.07
N GLU A 396 69.37 -138.18 101.84
CA GLU A 396 68.91 -139.46 102.45
C GLU A 396 69.86 -139.94 103.59
N THR A 397 69.77 -141.22 104.01
CA THR A 397 70.61 -142.06 104.92
C THR A 397 70.22 -142.07 106.42
N LEU A 398 70.26 -143.19 107.19
CA LEU A 398 70.49 -144.64 106.88
C LEU A 398 69.71 -145.58 107.87
N GLU A 399 70.04 -146.89 107.91
CA GLU A 399 69.36 -148.02 108.63
C GLU A 399 69.86 -148.22 110.12
N LYS A 400 69.64 -149.32 110.91
CA LYS A 400 69.18 -150.73 110.71
C LYS A 400 68.88 -151.45 112.06
N ASP A 401 68.09 -152.56 112.07
CA ASP A 401 68.40 -153.89 112.69
C ASP A 401 67.19 -154.88 112.82
N LYS A 402 67.42 -156.10 113.39
CA LYS A 402 66.60 -157.33 113.30
C LYS A 402 66.24 -157.91 114.70
N LYS A 403 65.01 -158.36 114.96
CA LYS A 403 64.43 -159.73 114.76
C LYS A 403 65.21 -160.84 115.51
N ASP A 404 64.58 -161.48 116.53
CA ASP A 404 64.63 -162.96 116.73
C ASP A 404 63.85 -163.56 117.94
N GLU A 405 63.40 -162.82 118.97
CA GLU A 405 62.75 -163.45 120.15
C GLU A 405 61.31 -163.95 119.89
N PHE A 406 61.25 -165.20 119.41
CA PHE A 406 60.10 -165.88 118.80
C PHE A 406 59.21 -166.66 119.79
N ASP A 407 59.67 -166.90 121.04
CA ASP A 407 59.10 -167.98 121.86
C ASP A 407 57.94 -167.59 122.79
N GLU A 408 57.65 -166.30 123.04
CA GLU A 408 56.37 -165.91 123.65
C GLU A 408 55.16 -166.15 122.73
N ILE A 409 55.39 -166.38 121.43
CA ILE A 409 54.35 -166.45 120.41
C ILE A 409 53.40 -167.64 120.65
N CYS A 410 53.91 -168.78 121.12
CA CYS A 410 53.14 -170.01 121.29
C CYS A 410 51.88 -169.84 122.17
N ASN A 411 51.96 -169.05 123.25
CA ASN A 411 50.81 -168.80 124.11
C ASN A 411 49.89 -167.68 123.60
N ARG A 412 50.39 -166.75 122.77
CA ARG A 412 49.55 -165.70 122.15
C ARG A 412 48.73 -166.24 120.96
N MET A 413 49.16 -167.33 120.32
CA MET A 413 48.53 -167.79 119.07
C MET A 413 47.08 -168.28 119.20
N GLU A 414 46.66 -168.91 120.29
CA GLU A 414 45.29 -169.45 120.38
C GLU A 414 44.21 -168.36 120.58
N ASP A 415 44.53 -167.28 121.28
CA ASP A 415 43.61 -166.15 121.43
C ASP A 415 43.67 -165.19 120.23
N MET A 416 44.87 -164.90 119.69
CA MET A 416 44.99 -164.14 118.44
C MET A 416 44.31 -164.84 117.24
N GLN A 417 44.18 -166.17 117.24
CA GLN A 417 43.42 -166.89 116.20
C GLN A 417 41.90 -166.63 116.23
N LYS A 418 41.36 -166.13 117.35
CA LYS A 418 39.95 -165.71 117.45
C LYS A 418 39.80 -164.28 116.92
N GLU A 419 40.68 -163.37 117.34
CA GLU A 419 40.72 -161.97 116.89
C GLU A 419 41.02 -161.85 115.38
N LEU A 420 41.90 -162.69 114.83
CA LEU A 420 42.18 -162.75 113.40
C LEU A 420 40.96 -163.15 112.54
N LYS A 421 39.91 -163.75 113.13
CA LYS A 421 38.66 -164.06 112.40
C LYS A 421 37.68 -162.89 112.38
N THR A 422 37.59 -162.09 113.44
CA THR A 422 36.77 -160.87 113.45
C THR A 422 37.38 -159.79 112.57
N LEU A 423 38.68 -159.52 112.75
CA LEU A 423 39.43 -158.52 111.95
C LEU A 423 39.38 -158.81 110.44
N LYS A 424 39.31 -160.08 110.03
CA LYS A 424 39.25 -160.47 108.61
C LYS A 424 37.86 -160.34 107.98
N ILE A 425 36.79 -160.30 108.79
CA ILE A 425 35.44 -159.94 108.34
C ILE A 425 35.38 -158.41 108.19
N GLU A 426 35.90 -157.68 109.19
CA GLU A 426 36.00 -156.22 109.15
C GLU A 426 36.85 -155.74 107.96
N GLU A 427 37.98 -156.38 107.66
CA GLU A 427 38.81 -156.10 106.47
C GLU A 427 38.00 -156.20 105.16
N GLN A 428 37.13 -157.21 105.04
CA GLN A 428 36.29 -157.39 103.85
C GLN A 428 35.20 -156.33 103.76
N GLU A 429 34.56 -155.95 104.88
CA GLU A 429 33.62 -154.82 104.92
C GLU A 429 34.29 -153.49 104.55
N TRP A 430 35.45 -153.19 105.13
CA TRP A 430 36.19 -151.96 104.84
C TRP A 430 36.68 -151.93 103.39
N SER A 431 37.17 -153.05 102.84
CA SER A 431 37.55 -153.17 101.43
C SER A 431 36.36 -152.93 100.48
N ALA A 432 35.17 -153.46 100.82
CA ALA A 432 33.95 -153.20 100.07
C ALA A 432 33.54 -151.72 100.13
N ARG A 433 33.62 -151.08 101.31
CA ARG A 433 33.35 -149.63 101.51
C ARG A 433 34.35 -148.75 100.76
N PHE A 434 35.64 -149.10 100.75
CA PHE A 434 36.64 -148.40 99.94
C PHE A 434 36.35 -148.51 98.44
N LYS A 435 35.91 -149.67 97.96
CA LYS A 435 35.60 -149.89 96.53
C LYS A 435 34.37 -149.10 96.08
N THR A 436 33.34 -148.95 96.92
CA THR A 436 32.18 -148.09 96.61
C THR A 436 32.52 -146.60 96.72
N LEU A 437 33.29 -146.17 97.72
CA LEU A 437 33.75 -144.78 97.85
C LEU A 437 34.68 -144.36 96.70
N ALA A 438 35.57 -145.25 96.23
CA ALA A 438 36.41 -145.01 95.07
C ALA A 438 35.57 -144.82 93.78
N SER A 439 34.58 -145.68 93.56
CA SER A 439 33.63 -145.56 92.45
C SER A 439 32.81 -144.25 92.50
N GLN A 440 32.34 -143.86 93.69
CA GLN A 440 31.66 -142.58 93.89
C GLN A 440 32.57 -141.38 93.60
N ARG A 441 33.83 -141.40 94.09
CA ARG A 441 34.83 -140.36 93.81
C ARG A 441 35.13 -140.25 92.33
N GLU A 442 35.30 -141.37 91.63
CA GLU A 442 35.60 -141.41 90.19
C GLU A 442 34.40 -140.98 89.33
N LYS A 443 33.16 -141.24 89.80
CA LYS A 443 31.97 -140.67 89.18
C LYS A 443 31.92 -139.15 89.38
N LEU A 444 32.05 -138.67 90.62
CA LEU A 444 32.01 -137.23 90.94
C LEU A 444 33.13 -136.45 90.23
N ALA A 445 34.32 -137.03 90.07
CA ALA A 445 35.40 -136.42 89.30
C ALA A 445 35.05 -136.27 87.80
N ARG A 446 34.38 -137.27 87.21
CA ARG A 446 33.87 -137.19 85.82
C ARG A 446 32.73 -136.19 85.69
N ASP A 447 31.78 -136.19 86.62
CA ASP A 447 30.66 -135.25 86.63
C ASP A 447 31.17 -133.80 86.78
N ALA A 448 32.14 -133.55 87.66
CA ALA A 448 32.80 -132.24 87.81
C ALA A 448 33.62 -131.84 86.57
N SER A 449 34.34 -132.78 85.94
CA SER A 449 35.09 -132.51 84.70
C SER A 449 34.15 -132.19 83.52
N ASN A 450 33.00 -132.86 83.44
CA ASN A 450 31.96 -132.56 82.45
C ASN A 450 31.33 -131.18 82.70
N ALA A 451 31.03 -130.85 83.97
CA ALA A 451 30.52 -129.54 84.34
C ALA A 451 31.51 -128.42 84.01
N HIS A 452 32.81 -128.58 84.32
CA HIS A 452 33.84 -127.60 83.93
C HIS A 452 33.97 -127.45 82.42
N ARG A 453 33.87 -128.54 81.64
CA ARG A 453 33.88 -128.46 80.17
C ARG A 453 32.67 -127.68 79.65
N LEU A 454 31.46 -128.01 80.12
CA LEU A 454 30.22 -127.31 79.76
C LEU A 454 30.26 -125.83 80.14
N CYS A 455 30.71 -125.48 81.35
CA CYS A 455 30.86 -124.08 81.76
C CYS A 455 31.82 -123.31 80.84
N ARG A 456 32.93 -123.94 80.42
CA ARG A 456 33.86 -123.35 79.45
C ARG A 456 33.21 -123.19 78.07
N GLU A 457 32.59 -124.24 77.55
CA GLU A 457 31.86 -124.23 76.28
C GLU A 457 30.83 -123.09 76.24
N THR A 458 30.02 -122.93 77.30
CA THR A 458 29.05 -121.82 77.41
C THR A 458 29.70 -120.43 77.60
N GLY A 459 30.89 -120.35 78.20
CA GLY A 459 31.64 -119.09 78.35
C GLY A 459 32.27 -118.62 77.04
N ASP A 460 32.81 -119.56 76.26
CA ASP A 460 33.33 -119.31 74.91
C ASP A 460 32.17 -118.92 73.96
N GLU A 461 31.01 -119.60 74.04
CA GLU A 461 29.79 -119.20 73.31
C GLU A 461 29.27 -117.81 73.71
N LEU A 462 29.19 -117.50 75.01
CA LEU A 462 28.72 -116.20 75.49
C LEU A 462 29.67 -115.07 75.05
N SER A 463 30.98 -115.33 75.01
CA SER A 463 31.99 -114.41 74.48
C SER A 463 31.78 -114.15 72.98
N MET A 464 31.53 -115.21 72.19
CA MET A 464 31.18 -115.07 70.77
C MET A 464 29.89 -114.27 70.55
N LYS A 465 28.84 -114.51 71.36
CA LYS A 465 27.59 -113.73 71.29
C LYS A 465 27.75 -112.28 71.76
N HIS A 466 28.66 -112.00 72.67
CA HIS A 466 29.01 -110.62 73.01
C HIS A 466 29.70 -109.90 71.84
N LEU A 467 30.60 -110.59 71.12
CA LEU A 467 31.27 -110.05 69.93
C LEU A 467 30.28 -109.79 68.78
N GLU A 468 29.40 -110.75 68.48
CA GLU A 468 28.28 -110.56 67.53
C GLU A 468 27.42 -109.34 67.90
N GLY A 469 27.11 -109.18 69.19
CA GLY A 469 26.34 -108.06 69.71
C GLY A 469 27.04 -106.71 69.57
N GLU A 470 28.37 -106.65 69.66
CA GLU A 470 29.14 -105.43 69.39
C GLU A 470 29.20 -105.09 67.91
N ASP A 471 29.40 -106.07 67.02
CA ASP A 471 29.43 -105.83 65.57
C ASP A 471 28.06 -105.44 65.02
N LEU A 472 26.97 -105.94 65.60
CA LEU A 472 25.61 -105.47 65.31
C LEU A 472 25.39 -104.03 65.83
N LYS A 473 25.93 -103.66 66.99
CA LYS A 473 25.89 -102.26 67.49
C LYS A 473 26.68 -101.31 66.57
N LYS A 474 27.89 -101.70 66.14
CA LYS A 474 28.70 -100.92 65.18
C LYS A 474 27.95 -100.72 63.86
N LYS A 475 27.41 -101.78 63.28
CA LYS A 475 26.58 -101.72 62.05
C LYS A 475 25.33 -100.84 62.22
N HIS A 476 24.67 -100.90 63.38
CA HIS A 476 23.53 -100.03 63.67
C HIS A 476 23.94 -98.55 63.79
N GLN A 477 25.07 -98.26 64.45
CA GLN A 477 25.63 -96.90 64.52
C GLN A 477 26.00 -96.36 63.13
N GLU A 478 26.68 -97.16 62.29
CA GLU A 478 26.97 -96.81 60.90
C GLU A 478 25.71 -96.53 60.09
N ILE A 479 24.68 -97.38 60.19
CA ILE A 479 23.42 -97.19 59.46
C ILE A 479 22.68 -95.95 59.96
N SER A 480 22.67 -95.70 61.27
CA SER A 480 22.07 -94.49 61.86
C SER A 480 22.82 -93.21 61.47
N GLN A 481 24.16 -93.27 61.36
CA GLN A 481 24.97 -92.17 60.84
C GLN A 481 24.67 -91.92 59.35
N LYS A 482 24.72 -92.97 58.50
CA LYS A 482 24.37 -92.89 57.08
C LYS A 482 22.94 -92.37 56.88
N GLN A 483 22.00 -92.73 57.74
CA GLN A 483 20.64 -92.18 57.72
C GLN A 483 20.61 -90.68 58.03
N LYS A 484 21.37 -90.20 59.02
CA LYS A 484 21.51 -88.76 59.30
C LYS A 484 22.16 -88.01 58.15
N GLU A 485 23.20 -88.56 57.54
CA GLU A 485 23.87 -88.03 56.35
C GLU A 485 22.89 -87.94 55.17
N PHE A 486 22.07 -88.96 54.91
CA PHE A 486 21.02 -88.88 53.88
C PHE A 486 19.93 -87.86 54.22
N CYS A 487 19.55 -87.68 55.49
CA CYS A 487 18.62 -86.63 55.88
C CYS A 487 19.20 -85.22 55.62
N THR A 488 20.45 -84.96 56.00
CA THR A 488 21.07 -83.63 55.73
C THR A 488 21.27 -83.38 54.24
N MET A 489 21.65 -84.40 53.46
CA MET A 489 21.72 -84.30 52.00
C MET A 489 20.35 -84.04 51.37
N TYR A 490 19.28 -84.67 51.86
CA TYR A 490 17.91 -84.40 51.42
C TYR A 490 17.46 -82.96 51.77
N GLU A 491 17.82 -82.45 52.95
CA GLU A 491 17.55 -81.06 53.33
C GLU A 491 18.31 -80.06 52.46
N ILE A 492 19.57 -80.33 52.12
CA ILE A 492 20.36 -79.53 51.17
C ILE A 492 19.66 -79.51 49.80
N VAL A 493 19.35 -80.68 49.22
CA VAL A 493 18.68 -80.78 47.91
C VAL A 493 17.28 -80.15 47.92
N LYS A 494 16.54 -80.25 49.02
CA LYS A 494 15.25 -79.57 49.21
C LYS A 494 15.42 -78.04 49.25
N ASN A 495 16.44 -77.53 49.94
CA ASN A 495 16.74 -76.11 50.01
C ASN A 495 17.25 -75.56 48.66
N GLU A 496 18.05 -76.32 47.93
CA GLU A 496 18.46 -75.99 46.56
C GLU A 496 17.26 -76.00 45.60
N ARG A 497 16.40 -77.02 45.63
CA ARG A 497 15.15 -77.05 44.85
C ARG A 497 14.28 -75.83 45.16
N ASN A 498 14.13 -75.46 46.43
CA ASN A 498 13.36 -74.28 46.82
C ASN A 498 14.01 -72.98 46.30
N LYS A 499 15.34 -72.86 46.40
CA LYS A 499 16.11 -71.72 45.85
C LYS A 499 15.94 -71.60 44.34
N TYR A 500 16.01 -72.71 43.60
CA TYR A 500 15.73 -72.73 42.15
C TYR A 500 14.28 -72.41 41.83
N MET A 501 13.31 -72.90 42.61
CA MET A 501 11.89 -72.57 42.44
C MET A 501 11.64 -71.07 42.63
N THR A 502 12.20 -70.44 43.67
CA THR A 502 12.14 -68.99 43.89
C THR A 502 12.86 -68.22 42.78
N GLN A 503 14.00 -68.71 42.29
CA GLN A 503 14.71 -68.08 41.17
C GLN A 503 13.90 -68.14 39.87
N ILE A 504 13.23 -69.27 39.59
CA ILE A 504 12.32 -69.45 38.46
C ILE A 504 11.14 -68.49 38.59
N GLN A 505 10.49 -68.42 39.75
CA GLN A 505 9.38 -67.49 40.02
C GLN A 505 9.80 -66.03 39.79
N LYS A 506 10.94 -65.59 40.34
CA LYS A 506 11.49 -64.24 40.09
C LYS A 506 11.78 -64.00 38.61
N SER A 507 12.39 -64.96 37.90
CA SER A 507 12.65 -64.83 36.46
C SER A 507 11.37 -64.77 35.63
N SER A 508 10.32 -65.49 36.03
CA SER A 508 9.01 -65.44 35.38
C SER A 508 8.27 -64.12 35.66
N GLN A 509 8.41 -63.56 36.86
CA GLN A 509 7.87 -62.24 37.21
C GLN A 509 8.58 -61.15 36.38
N HIS A 510 9.91 -61.11 36.38
CA HIS A 510 10.68 -60.18 35.56
C HIS A 510 10.37 -60.35 34.06
N LEU A 511 10.10 -61.56 33.57
CA LEU A 511 9.65 -61.79 32.19
C LEU A 511 8.27 -61.18 31.91
N SER A 512 7.36 -61.10 32.90
CA SER A 512 6.08 -60.38 32.76
C SER A 512 6.31 -58.87 32.77
N GLU A 513 7.07 -58.36 33.74
CA GLU A 513 7.44 -56.94 33.87
C GLU A 513 8.10 -56.41 32.58
N MET A 514 8.99 -57.21 31.96
CA MET A 514 9.64 -56.84 30.69
C MET A 514 8.69 -56.93 29.49
N LYS A 515 7.71 -57.85 29.48
CA LYS A 515 6.67 -57.89 28.44
C LYS A 515 5.72 -56.69 28.53
N GLU A 516 5.37 -56.27 29.75
CA GLU A 516 4.55 -55.08 30.00
C GLU A 516 5.32 -53.81 29.58
N LYS A 517 6.60 -53.68 29.96
CA LYS A 517 7.47 -52.60 29.47
C LYS A 517 7.62 -52.59 27.95
N LEU A 518 7.81 -53.74 27.30
CA LEU A 518 7.83 -53.84 25.83
C LEU A 518 6.51 -53.41 25.19
N LYS A 519 5.37 -53.72 25.82
CA LYS A 519 4.04 -53.28 25.34
C LYS A 519 3.84 -51.77 25.51
N ILE A 520 4.31 -51.19 26.61
CA ILE A 520 4.29 -49.73 26.82
C ILE A 520 5.17 -49.03 25.76
N LEU A 521 6.41 -49.49 25.57
CA LEU A 521 7.32 -48.95 24.56
C LEU A 521 6.80 -49.15 23.12
N GLN A 522 6.08 -50.25 22.83
CA GLN A 522 5.42 -50.43 21.54
C GLN A 522 4.30 -49.40 21.34
N ASN A 523 3.43 -49.20 22.33
CA ASN A 523 2.38 -48.18 22.28
C ASN A 523 3.00 -46.77 22.10
N GLU A 524 4.09 -46.47 22.79
CA GLU A 524 4.83 -45.20 22.67
C GLU A 524 5.41 -45.00 21.27
N VAL A 525 6.02 -46.04 20.67
CA VAL A 525 6.47 -46.01 19.27
C VAL A 525 5.32 -45.83 18.29
N GLU A 526 4.13 -46.39 18.57
CA GLU A 526 2.93 -46.18 17.75
C GLU A 526 2.38 -44.75 17.88
N ILE A 527 2.37 -44.18 19.10
CA ILE A 527 2.02 -42.78 19.36
C ILE A 527 2.99 -41.82 18.64
N LEU A 528 4.30 -42.03 18.80
CA LEU A 528 5.34 -41.21 18.14
C LEU A 528 5.27 -41.29 16.61
N ARG A 529 4.91 -42.45 16.04
CA ARG A 529 4.62 -42.59 14.60
C ARG A 529 3.38 -41.80 14.19
N MET A 530 2.29 -41.88 14.96
CA MET A 530 1.09 -41.10 14.69
C MET A 530 1.38 -39.59 14.77
N GLU A 531 2.10 -39.14 15.79
CA GLU A 531 2.50 -37.73 15.93
C GLU A 531 3.43 -37.27 14.79
N SER A 532 4.41 -38.08 14.38
CA SER A 532 5.24 -37.79 13.20
C SER A 532 4.38 -37.61 11.97
N THR A 533 3.49 -38.57 11.64
CA THR A 533 2.64 -38.46 10.44
C THR A 533 1.60 -37.32 10.53
N PHE A 534 1.27 -36.85 11.73
CA PHE A 534 0.47 -35.64 11.94
C PHE A 534 1.30 -34.37 11.67
N LYS A 535 2.51 -34.28 12.22
CA LYS A 535 3.46 -33.18 11.96
C LYS A 535 3.86 -33.10 10.49
N ASP A 536 4.04 -34.23 9.81
CA ASP A 536 4.30 -34.30 8.37
C ASP A 536 3.14 -33.70 7.55
N LYS A 537 1.89 -33.99 7.93
CA LYS A 537 0.69 -33.43 7.29
C LYS A 537 0.53 -31.93 7.55
N GLU A 538 0.74 -31.48 8.80
CA GLU A 538 0.74 -30.05 9.14
C GLU A 538 1.82 -29.30 8.35
N LEU A 539 3.04 -29.84 8.30
CA LEU A 539 4.17 -29.29 7.55
C LEU A 539 3.94 -29.31 6.03
N GLN A 540 3.25 -30.32 5.51
CA GLN A 540 2.78 -30.34 4.11
C GLN A 540 1.74 -29.23 3.87
N ARG A 541 0.81 -28.99 4.80
CA ARG A 541 -0.16 -27.87 4.69
C ARG A 541 0.56 -26.51 4.73
N ARG A 542 1.51 -26.30 5.66
CA ARG A 542 2.34 -25.09 5.71
C ARG A 542 3.15 -24.87 4.43
N ARG A 543 3.69 -25.93 3.82
CA ARG A 543 4.36 -25.85 2.51
C ARG A 543 3.40 -25.43 1.39
N GLN A 544 2.15 -25.91 1.40
CA GLN A 544 1.12 -25.49 0.43
C GLN A 544 0.69 -24.03 0.65
N GLU A 545 0.47 -23.62 1.90
CA GLU A 545 0.19 -22.22 2.28
C GLU A 545 1.33 -21.29 1.82
N ALA A 546 2.60 -21.63 2.12
CA ALA A 546 3.76 -20.86 1.67
C ALA A 546 3.86 -20.77 0.14
N GLN A 547 3.58 -21.86 -0.59
CA GLN A 547 3.56 -21.86 -2.05
C GLN A 547 2.43 -20.98 -2.62
N GLN A 548 1.26 -20.97 -1.98
CA GLN A 548 0.17 -20.06 -2.35
C GLN A 548 0.56 -18.59 -2.08
N HIS A 549 1.20 -18.29 -0.94
CA HIS A 549 1.72 -16.96 -0.65
C HIS A 549 2.80 -16.49 -1.63
N ASN A 550 3.68 -17.38 -2.09
CA ASN A 550 4.64 -17.07 -3.17
C ASN A 550 3.91 -16.71 -4.47
N VAL A 551 2.93 -17.51 -4.91
CA VAL A 551 2.13 -17.21 -6.11
C VAL A 551 1.35 -15.90 -5.97
N ILE A 552 0.84 -15.57 -4.78
CA ILE A 552 0.18 -14.28 -4.51
C ILE A 552 1.21 -13.13 -4.57
N LYS A 553 2.40 -13.29 -3.98
CA LYS A 553 3.50 -12.32 -4.05
C LYS A 553 3.90 -12.04 -5.49
N ASP A 554 4.12 -13.08 -6.29
CA ASP A 554 4.56 -12.94 -7.68
C ASP A 554 3.48 -12.25 -8.53
N ASN A 555 2.20 -12.54 -8.28
CA ASN A 555 1.09 -11.80 -8.89
C ASN A 555 1.07 -10.32 -8.48
N LEU A 556 1.33 -10.00 -7.20
CA LEU A 556 1.40 -8.62 -6.71
C LEU A 556 2.64 -7.87 -7.25
N GLU A 557 3.77 -8.52 -7.44
CA GLU A 557 4.95 -7.94 -8.10
C GLU A 557 4.69 -7.68 -9.60
N ASN A 558 3.93 -8.56 -10.26
CA ASN A 558 3.44 -8.32 -11.62
C ASN A 558 2.44 -7.16 -11.70
N GLU A 559 1.46 -7.06 -10.78
CA GLU A 559 0.54 -5.91 -10.71
C GLU A 559 1.29 -4.60 -10.43
N LYS A 560 2.22 -4.59 -9.47
CA LYS A 560 3.10 -3.45 -9.18
C LYS A 560 3.87 -3.01 -10.42
N THR A 561 4.40 -3.97 -11.20
CA THR A 561 5.14 -3.69 -12.44
C THR A 561 4.23 -3.07 -13.52
N LYS A 562 3.01 -3.60 -13.71
CA LYS A 562 2.00 -2.99 -14.61
C LYS A 562 1.63 -1.57 -14.19
N ILE A 563 1.50 -1.31 -12.89
CA ILE A 563 1.19 0.02 -12.35
C ILE A 563 2.38 0.97 -12.56
N ALA A 564 3.61 0.51 -12.32
CA ALA A 564 4.81 1.31 -12.56
C ALA A 564 4.97 1.71 -14.04
N VAL A 565 4.73 0.79 -14.98
CA VAL A 565 4.74 1.09 -16.43
C VAL A 565 3.63 2.08 -16.79
N LYS A 566 2.41 1.93 -16.25
CA LYS A 566 1.33 2.93 -16.45
C LYS A 566 1.71 4.31 -15.89
N GLY A 567 2.40 4.36 -14.74
CA GLY A 567 2.91 5.58 -14.15
C GLY A 567 3.98 6.25 -15.03
N ALA A 568 4.93 5.48 -15.56
CA ALA A 568 5.93 5.98 -16.50
C ALA A 568 5.29 6.58 -17.76
N ASN A 569 4.35 5.86 -18.39
CA ASN A 569 3.66 6.34 -19.59
C ASN A 569 2.80 7.60 -19.31
N LEU A 570 2.22 7.73 -18.10
CA LEU A 570 1.49 8.93 -17.69
C LEU A 570 2.43 10.12 -17.42
N ASN A 571 3.61 9.87 -16.83
CA ASN A 571 4.63 10.90 -16.66
C ASN A 571 5.19 11.37 -18.01
N GLU A 572 5.40 10.48 -18.97
CA GLU A 572 5.80 10.83 -20.34
C GLU A 572 4.74 11.72 -21.02
N GLN A 573 3.44 11.43 -20.83
CA GLN A 573 2.36 12.30 -21.30
C GLN A 573 2.36 13.66 -20.60
N VAL A 574 2.65 13.71 -19.29
CA VAL A 574 2.80 14.99 -18.56
C VAL A 574 3.99 15.79 -19.07
N GLU A 575 5.14 15.17 -19.35
CA GLU A 575 6.29 15.84 -19.95
C GLU A 575 5.98 16.36 -21.36
N GLN A 576 5.28 15.57 -22.19
CA GLN A 576 4.78 16.01 -23.50
C GLN A 576 3.84 17.22 -23.38
N TYR A 577 2.93 17.23 -22.39
CA TYR A 577 2.04 18.37 -22.14
C TYR A 577 2.78 19.59 -21.58
N VAL A 578 3.82 19.43 -20.75
CA VAL A 578 4.68 20.55 -20.32
C VAL A 578 5.40 21.17 -21.51
N ILE A 579 5.97 20.35 -22.40
CA ILE A 579 6.62 20.81 -23.64
C ILE A 579 5.61 21.51 -24.58
N GLU A 580 4.34 21.09 -24.60
CA GLU A 580 3.27 21.77 -25.36
C GLU A 580 2.83 23.08 -24.71
N ILE A 581 2.72 23.13 -23.38
CA ILE A 581 2.44 24.33 -22.59
C ILE A 581 3.55 25.39 -22.82
N ASP A 582 4.82 25.01 -22.80
CA ASP A 582 5.94 25.93 -23.06
C ASP A 582 5.91 26.50 -24.49
N LYS A 583 5.56 25.67 -25.49
CA LYS A 583 5.34 26.14 -26.87
C LYS A 583 4.19 27.14 -26.96
N LEU A 584 3.07 26.84 -26.30
CA LEU A 584 1.90 27.73 -26.25
C LEU A 584 2.22 29.04 -25.54
N TYR A 585 2.96 29.01 -24.42
CA TYR A 585 3.48 30.22 -23.78
C TYR A 585 4.41 31.01 -24.71
N SER A 586 5.29 30.37 -25.47
CA SER A 586 6.14 31.06 -26.45
C SER A 586 5.32 31.76 -27.55
N ILE A 587 4.27 31.10 -28.04
CA ILE A 587 3.34 31.65 -29.04
C ILE A 587 2.56 32.84 -28.47
N ILE A 588 1.99 32.70 -27.27
CA ILE A 588 1.28 33.79 -26.56
C ILE A 588 2.21 34.99 -26.37
N ASN A 589 3.44 34.77 -25.89
CA ASN A 589 4.45 35.83 -25.73
C ASN A 589 4.85 36.51 -27.06
N SER A 590 4.68 35.87 -28.22
CA SER A 590 4.85 36.52 -29.53
C SER A 590 3.64 37.38 -29.87
N ILE A 591 2.43 36.81 -29.75
CA ILE A 591 1.16 37.49 -30.05
C ILE A 591 0.97 38.73 -29.16
N GLU A 592 1.36 38.67 -27.89
CA GLU A 592 1.32 39.83 -26.98
C GLU A 592 2.27 40.95 -27.42
N LYS A 593 3.49 40.63 -27.85
CA LYS A 593 4.45 41.61 -28.41
C LYS A 593 3.90 42.23 -29.70
N GLU A 594 3.32 41.43 -30.58
CA GLU A 594 2.66 41.89 -31.80
C GLU A 594 1.45 42.78 -31.50
N MET A 595 0.64 42.45 -30.50
CA MET A 595 -0.46 43.29 -30.04
C MET A 595 0.03 44.64 -29.48
N VAL A 596 1.12 44.66 -28.71
CA VAL A 596 1.72 45.92 -28.21
C VAL A 596 2.24 46.79 -29.37
N ILE A 597 2.90 46.18 -30.36
CA ILE A 597 3.34 46.87 -31.58
C ILE A 597 2.14 47.41 -32.38
N LEU A 598 1.06 46.63 -32.50
CA LEU A 598 -0.15 47.03 -33.22
C LEU A 598 -0.89 48.17 -32.51
N ARG A 599 -0.96 48.16 -31.17
CA ARG A 599 -1.51 49.26 -30.36
C ARG A 599 -0.75 50.55 -30.60
N ARG A 600 0.59 50.53 -30.53
CA ARG A 600 1.43 51.72 -30.83
C ARG A 600 1.23 52.24 -32.26
N LYS A 601 1.12 51.35 -33.26
CA LYS A 601 0.82 51.74 -34.65
C LYS A 601 -0.57 52.38 -34.80
N TYR A 602 -1.57 51.87 -34.07
CA TYR A 602 -2.91 52.45 -34.05
C TYR A 602 -2.93 53.82 -33.35
N GLU A 603 -2.22 53.95 -32.22
CA GLU A 603 -2.05 55.19 -31.47
C GLU A 603 -1.41 56.27 -32.35
N GLN A 604 -0.29 55.98 -33.00
CA GLN A 604 0.36 56.86 -33.98
C GLN A 604 -0.54 57.21 -35.18
N ALA A 605 -1.38 56.28 -35.64
CA ALA A 605 -2.37 56.54 -36.70
C ALA A 605 -3.52 57.44 -36.23
N VAL A 606 -3.90 57.39 -34.94
CA VAL A 606 -4.87 58.31 -34.34
C VAL A 606 -4.24 59.69 -34.11
N GLU A 607 -2.99 59.77 -33.65
CA GLU A 607 -2.25 61.03 -33.49
C GLU A 607 -2.10 61.76 -34.83
N THR A 608 -1.60 61.09 -35.87
CA THR A 608 -1.45 61.67 -37.22
C THR A 608 -2.78 62.07 -37.84
N ARG A 609 -3.85 61.29 -37.62
CA ARG A 609 -5.22 61.69 -37.99
C ARG A 609 -5.69 62.93 -37.22
N ASN A 610 -5.44 63.01 -35.92
CA ASN A 610 -5.85 64.15 -35.10
C ASN A 610 -5.07 65.41 -35.50
N PHE A 611 -3.78 65.29 -35.76
CA PHE A 611 -2.93 66.38 -36.25
C PHE A 611 -3.37 66.90 -37.62
N THR A 612 -3.66 66.01 -38.58
CA THR A 612 -4.25 66.45 -39.87
C THR A 612 -5.66 67.02 -39.72
N GLY A 613 -6.43 66.57 -38.73
CA GLY A 613 -7.70 67.17 -38.33
C GLY A 613 -7.56 68.61 -37.82
N ILE A 614 -6.57 68.88 -36.96
CA ILE A 614 -6.24 70.23 -36.49
C ILE A 614 -5.79 71.11 -37.67
N GLN A 615 -4.87 70.63 -38.50
CA GLN A 615 -4.43 71.37 -39.70
C GLN A 615 -5.58 71.69 -40.68
N LEU A 616 -6.59 70.82 -40.78
CA LEU A 616 -7.79 71.07 -41.60
C LEU A 616 -8.71 72.13 -40.97
N ILE A 617 -8.77 72.22 -39.64
CA ILE A 617 -9.46 73.31 -38.92
C ILE A 617 -8.69 74.62 -39.14
N ASP A 618 -7.37 74.64 -38.91
CA ASP A 618 -6.52 75.82 -39.11
C ASP A 618 -6.63 76.36 -40.55
N ARG A 619 -6.56 75.47 -41.55
CA ARG A 619 -6.77 75.81 -42.98
C ARG A 619 -8.18 76.33 -43.27
N ASN A 620 -9.20 75.85 -42.57
CA ASN A 620 -10.57 76.30 -42.75
C ASN A 620 -10.81 77.66 -42.08
N ASP A 621 -10.18 77.92 -40.93
CA ASP A 621 -10.23 79.22 -40.26
C ASP A 621 -9.42 80.28 -41.04
N GLU A 622 -8.27 79.92 -41.62
CA GLU A 622 -7.58 80.74 -42.62
C GLU A 622 -8.49 81.09 -43.81
N LEU A 623 -9.24 80.11 -44.34
CA LEU A 623 -10.19 80.34 -45.45
C LEU A 623 -11.36 81.24 -45.03
N CYS A 624 -11.90 81.10 -43.82
CA CYS A 624 -12.90 82.00 -43.27
C CYS A 624 -12.38 83.44 -43.17
N ILE A 625 -11.19 83.63 -42.59
CA ILE A 625 -10.52 84.94 -42.48
C ILE A 625 -10.27 85.55 -43.86
N LEU A 626 -9.86 84.75 -44.84
CA LEU A 626 -9.68 85.20 -46.23
C LEU A 626 -11.00 85.57 -46.91
N TRP A 627 -12.08 84.82 -46.66
CA TRP A 627 -13.43 85.14 -47.15
C TRP A 627 -13.96 86.45 -46.57
N GLU A 628 -13.82 86.66 -45.26
CA GLU A 628 -14.23 87.91 -44.61
C GLU A 628 -13.38 89.10 -45.08
N LYS A 629 -12.06 88.91 -45.22
CA LYS A 629 -11.16 89.92 -45.78
C LYS A 629 -11.52 90.29 -47.22
N SER A 630 -11.85 89.29 -48.06
CA SER A 630 -12.32 89.50 -49.44
C SER A 630 -13.64 90.27 -49.47
N ASN A 631 -14.61 89.89 -48.63
CA ASN A 631 -15.90 90.58 -48.48
C ASN A 631 -15.75 92.03 -47.99
N ILE A 632 -14.83 92.29 -47.06
CA ILE A 632 -14.45 93.64 -46.62
C ILE A 632 -13.81 94.43 -47.76
N GLN A 633 -12.90 93.82 -48.53
CA GLN A 633 -12.28 94.44 -49.70
C GLN A 633 -13.30 94.77 -50.80
N GLU A 634 -14.24 93.86 -51.11
CA GLU A 634 -15.33 94.10 -52.06
C GLU A 634 -16.23 95.27 -51.61
N LYS A 635 -16.56 95.35 -50.31
CA LYS A 635 -17.30 96.48 -49.72
C LYS A 635 -16.53 97.80 -49.76
N MET A 636 -15.19 97.76 -49.67
CA MET A 636 -14.36 98.96 -49.86
C MET A 636 -14.24 99.37 -51.34
N LEU A 637 -14.12 98.40 -52.25
CA LEU A 637 -14.11 98.65 -53.69
C LEU A 637 -15.41 99.30 -54.14
N LYS A 638 -16.58 98.75 -53.76
CA LYS A 638 -17.88 99.34 -54.10
C LYS A 638 -18.04 100.78 -53.59
N LYS A 639 -17.63 101.06 -52.34
CA LYS A 639 -17.58 102.45 -51.83
C LYS A 639 -16.61 103.35 -52.60
N GLY A 640 -15.52 102.80 -53.12
CA GLY A 640 -14.60 103.50 -54.01
C GLY A 640 -15.22 103.79 -55.38
N GLU A 641 -15.91 102.82 -55.97
CA GLU A 641 -16.67 102.95 -57.22
C GLU A 641 -17.79 103.99 -57.08
N ASP A 642 -18.60 103.92 -56.01
CA ASP A 642 -19.62 104.92 -55.67
C ASP A 642 -19.03 106.33 -55.57
N SER A 643 -17.89 106.49 -54.90
CA SER A 643 -17.21 107.77 -54.75
C SER A 643 -16.60 108.26 -56.07
N MET A 644 -16.05 107.37 -56.90
CA MET A 644 -15.57 107.70 -58.25
C MET A 644 -16.71 108.10 -59.19
N LEU A 645 -17.89 107.47 -59.07
CA LEU A 645 -19.10 107.84 -59.81
C LEU A 645 -19.57 109.24 -59.38
N GLN A 646 -19.66 109.51 -58.07
CA GLN A 646 -19.97 110.86 -57.56
C GLN A 646 -18.98 111.91 -58.08
N LYS A 647 -17.67 111.63 -58.10
CA LYS A 647 -16.68 112.56 -58.67
C LYS A 647 -16.76 112.67 -60.20
N ALA A 648 -17.16 111.62 -60.91
CA ALA A 648 -17.44 111.71 -62.34
C ALA A 648 -18.69 112.57 -62.63
N GLU A 649 -19.71 112.52 -61.77
CA GLU A 649 -20.90 113.37 -61.85
C GLU A 649 -20.61 114.83 -61.48
N GLU A 650 -19.82 115.10 -60.43
CA GLU A 650 -19.32 116.45 -60.12
C GLU A 650 -18.55 117.05 -61.31
N ILE A 651 -17.61 116.28 -61.90
CA ILE A 651 -16.85 116.71 -63.09
C ILE A 651 -17.78 116.91 -64.31
N ARG A 652 -18.88 116.16 -64.42
CA ARG A 652 -19.88 116.33 -65.47
C ARG A 652 -20.69 117.62 -65.27
N GLY A 653 -21.09 117.93 -64.05
CA GLY A 653 -21.73 119.19 -63.67
C GLY A 653 -20.83 120.38 -64.00
N LEU A 654 -19.60 120.38 -63.48
CA LEU A 654 -18.61 121.44 -63.73
C LEU A 654 -18.29 121.66 -65.22
N LYS A 655 -18.38 120.61 -66.06
CA LYS A 655 -18.25 120.74 -67.53
C LYS A 655 -19.48 121.38 -68.17
N ILE A 656 -20.68 121.11 -67.68
CA ILE A 656 -21.92 121.77 -68.14
C ILE A 656 -21.90 123.25 -67.73
N ASP A 657 -21.52 123.53 -66.48
CA ASP A 657 -21.38 124.90 -65.96
C ASP A 657 -20.34 125.70 -66.77
N LEU A 658 -19.19 125.10 -67.08
CA LEU A 658 -18.16 125.72 -67.92
C LEU A 658 -18.67 126.05 -69.32
N VAL A 659 -19.40 125.12 -69.98
CA VAL A 659 -19.99 125.37 -71.31
C VAL A 659 -21.08 126.45 -71.26
N GLU A 660 -21.85 126.54 -70.17
CA GLU A 660 -22.82 127.62 -69.97
C GLU A 660 -22.13 128.98 -69.74
N VAL A 661 -21.03 129.03 -68.97
CA VAL A 661 -20.21 130.23 -68.80
C VAL A 661 -19.55 130.66 -70.13
N GLU A 662 -19.04 129.72 -70.93
CA GLU A 662 -18.53 130.00 -72.28
C GLU A 662 -19.64 130.55 -73.20
N ARG A 663 -20.86 129.99 -73.12
CA ARG A 663 -22.03 130.49 -73.87
C ARG A 663 -22.41 131.90 -73.44
N GLN A 664 -22.41 132.19 -72.14
CA GLN A 664 -22.66 133.54 -71.61
C GLN A 664 -21.58 134.53 -72.05
N LEU A 665 -20.30 134.13 -71.98
CA LEU A 665 -19.17 134.94 -72.46
C LEU A 665 -19.32 135.26 -73.95
N HIS A 666 -19.69 134.28 -74.78
CA HIS A 666 -19.92 134.47 -76.21
C HIS A 666 -21.10 135.40 -76.51
N VAL A 667 -22.18 135.34 -75.72
CA VAL A 667 -23.33 136.27 -75.81
C VAL A 667 -22.92 137.70 -75.41
N VAL A 668 -22.07 137.87 -74.40
CA VAL A 668 -21.52 139.18 -74.01
C VAL A 668 -20.59 139.70 -75.10
N GLN A 669 -19.67 138.89 -75.62
CA GLN A 669 -18.76 139.25 -76.72
C GLN A 669 -19.53 139.72 -77.97
N LYS A 670 -20.65 139.08 -78.32
CA LYS A 670 -21.52 139.52 -79.42
C LYS A 670 -22.23 140.85 -79.19
N LYS A 671 -22.37 141.32 -77.94
CA LYS A 671 -22.94 142.63 -77.60
C LYS A 671 -21.90 143.76 -77.56
N ILE A 672 -20.62 143.46 -77.32
CA ILE A 672 -19.55 144.48 -77.26
C ILE A 672 -19.51 145.38 -78.51
N PRO A 673 -19.60 144.88 -79.77
CA PRO A 673 -19.60 145.73 -80.97
C PRO A 673 -20.79 146.70 -81.10
N GLN A 674 -21.87 146.51 -80.34
CA GLN A 674 -23.03 147.42 -80.34
C GLN A 674 -22.78 148.65 -79.45
N VAL A 675 -21.86 148.57 -78.48
CA VAL A 675 -21.59 149.67 -77.54
C VAL A 675 -21.00 150.90 -78.25
N PRO A 676 -20.00 150.79 -79.15
CA PRO A 676 -19.53 151.94 -79.93
C PRO A 676 -20.60 152.56 -80.85
N GLN A 677 -21.52 151.75 -81.38
CA GLN A 677 -22.61 152.23 -82.24
C GLN A 677 -23.59 153.10 -81.43
N LEU A 678 -24.03 152.61 -80.26
CA LEU A 678 -24.88 153.36 -79.33
C LEU A 678 -24.20 154.64 -78.82
N VAL A 679 -22.87 154.62 -78.58
CA VAL A 679 -22.11 155.82 -78.22
C VAL A 679 -22.09 156.85 -79.35
N ALA A 680 -21.92 156.41 -80.61
CA ALA A 680 -21.97 157.30 -81.76
C ALA A 680 -23.36 157.95 -81.96
N GLU A 681 -24.44 157.17 -81.82
CA GLU A 681 -25.82 157.68 -81.86
C GLU A 681 -26.07 158.71 -80.75
N VAL A 682 -25.60 158.46 -79.52
CA VAL A 682 -25.72 159.40 -78.38
C VAL A 682 -24.95 160.71 -78.63
N VAL A 683 -23.79 160.67 -79.28
CA VAL A 683 -23.06 161.88 -79.69
C VAL A 683 -23.84 162.64 -80.76
N GLN A 684 -24.30 161.95 -81.80
CA GLN A 684 -25.02 162.56 -82.93
C GLN A 684 -26.35 163.20 -82.49
N LEU A 685 -27.09 162.56 -81.56
CA LEU A 685 -28.30 163.11 -80.95
C LEU A 685 -28.02 164.35 -80.09
N ARG A 686 -26.87 164.42 -79.41
CA ARG A 686 -26.45 165.61 -78.64
C ARG A 686 -26.12 166.80 -79.54
N GLU A 687 -25.45 166.57 -80.66
CA GLU A 687 -25.17 167.62 -81.66
C GLU A 687 -26.47 168.16 -82.28
N GLN A 688 -27.39 167.25 -82.65
CA GLN A 688 -28.72 167.63 -83.13
C GLN A 688 -29.48 168.47 -82.10
N LEU A 689 -29.52 168.06 -80.83
CA LEU A 689 -30.18 168.80 -79.75
C LEU A 689 -29.63 170.22 -79.59
N ALA A 690 -28.31 170.39 -79.61
CA ALA A 690 -27.66 171.69 -79.50
C ALA A 690 -28.00 172.61 -80.70
N SER A 691 -28.05 172.04 -81.92
CA SER A 691 -28.45 172.79 -83.12
C SER A 691 -29.90 173.30 -83.07
N VAL A 692 -30.81 172.50 -82.50
CA VAL A 692 -32.22 172.87 -82.32
C VAL A 692 -32.36 173.95 -81.25
N GLN A 693 -31.70 173.80 -80.09
CA GLN A 693 -31.75 174.79 -79.01
C GLN A 693 -31.32 176.19 -79.46
N LYS A 694 -30.25 176.29 -80.25
CA LYS A 694 -29.80 177.58 -80.81
C LYS A 694 -30.89 178.20 -81.71
N ARG A 695 -31.43 177.41 -82.63
CA ARG A 695 -32.49 177.82 -83.57
C ARG A 695 -33.78 178.24 -82.86
N THR A 696 -34.12 177.60 -81.75
CA THR A 696 -35.25 178.00 -80.88
C THR A 696 -34.99 179.33 -80.19
N SER A 697 -33.75 179.62 -79.77
CA SER A 697 -33.40 180.92 -79.19
C SER A 697 -33.52 182.06 -80.20
N ASP A 698 -33.09 181.84 -81.44
CA ASP A 698 -33.20 182.83 -82.53
C ASP A 698 -34.68 183.12 -82.84
N LEU A 699 -35.50 182.07 -83.00
CA LEU A 699 -36.95 182.18 -83.23
C LEU A 699 -37.72 182.80 -82.05
N SER A 700 -37.22 182.65 -80.81
CA SER A 700 -37.82 183.29 -79.63
C SER A 700 -37.71 184.82 -79.69
N LEU A 701 -36.64 185.35 -80.31
CA LEU A 701 -36.42 186.79 -80.42
C LEU A 701 -37.34 187.44 -81.48
N GLU A 702 -37.69 186.70 -82.53
CA GLU A 702 -38.68 187.12 -83.52
C GLU A 702 -40.12 187.09 -82.96
N LEU A 703 -40.38 186.19 -82.00
CA LEU A 703 -41.72 185.93 -81.43
C LEU A 703 -42.26 187.03 -80.52
N GLU A 704 -41.40 187.84 -79.89
CA GLU A 704 -41.81 188.87 -78.92
C GLU A 704 -42.21 190.22 -79.56
N ASN A 705 -42.12 190.37 -80.88
CA ASN A 705 -42.36 191.65 -81.57
C ASN A 705 -43.78 191.70 -82.20
N PRO A 706 -44.74 192.47 -81.65
CA PRO A 706 -46.17 192.27 -81.91
C PRO A 706 -46.70 192.92 -83.21
N LYS A 707 -46.11 192.62 -84.37
CA LYS A 707 -46.56 193.09 -85.70
C LYS A 707 -46.41 192.09 -86.85
N SER A 708 -47.09 190.94 -86.80
CA SER A 708 -47.64 190.30 -88.02
C SER A 708 -48.74 189.26 -87.67
N SER A 709 -49.39 188.68 -88.68
CA SER A 709 -50.61 187.85 -88.53
C SER A 709 -50.42 186.42 -89.07
N LEU A 710 -50.67 185.37 -88.26
CA LEU A 710 -51.25 184.04 -88.61
C LEU A 710 -51.48 183.11 -87.36
N ARG A 711 -52.01 181.87 -87.50
CA ARG A 711 -52.82 181.06 -86.49
C ARG A 711 -52.55 179.52 -86.55
N LYS A 712 -52.93 178.56 -85.65
CA LYS A 712 -53.45 178.41 -84.24
C LYS A 712 -53.66 176.86 -83.90
N TRP A 713 -53.99 176.44 -82.64
CA TRP A 713 -54.58 175.13 -82.17
C TRP A 713 -53.59 173.94 -81.84
N GLN A 714 -53.83 172.85 -81.04
CA GLN A 714 -54.71 172.52 -79.85
C GLN A 714 -54.16 171.37 -78.92
N LYS A 715 -54.81 170.19 -78.70
CA LYS A 715 -54.59 169.17 -77.59
C LYS A 715 -55.16 167.73 -77.82
N LEU A 716 -54.86 166.69 -76.98
CA LEU A 716 -55.46 165.30 -76.94
C LEU A 716 -55.56 164.60 -75.51
N LYS A 717 -55.94 163.29 -75.34
CA LYS A 717 -56.45 162.59 -74.07
C LYS A 717 -56.23 161.03 -73.88
N GLY A 718 -56.44 160.43 -72.67
CA GLY A 718 -56.66 158.96 -72.32
C GLY A 718 -56.78 158.58 -70.79
N GLU A 719 -57.40 157.43 -70.36
CA GLU A 719 -57.71 156.99 -68.93
C GLU A 719 -57.79 155.43 -68.65
N ASP A 720 -58.00 154.98 -67.37
CA ASP A 720 -57.81 153.58 -66.83
C ASP A 720 -58.85 153.07 -65.74
N LEU A 721 -58.78 151.80 -65.24
CA LEU A 721 -59.81 151.12 -64.38
C LEU A 721 -59.41 150.61 -62.94
N ASN A 722 -60.38 150.14 -62.13
CA ASN A 722 -60.35 150.16 -60.64
C ASN A 722 -60.43 148.79 -59.89
N GLY A 723 -59.95 148.73 -58.64
CA GLY A 723 -59.42 147.52 -57.97
C GLY A 723 -60.26 146.80 -56.88
N GLN A 724 -61.55 147.04 -56.72
CA GLN A 724 -62.38 146.19 -55.83
C GLN A 724 -62.55 144.76 -56.39
N SER A 725 -62.69 144.64 -57.71
CA SER A 725 -62.93 143.38 -58.43
C SER A 725 -61.83 142.33 -58.25
N LEU A 726 -60.58 142.75 -57.98
CA LEU A 726 -59.49 141.80 -57.70
C LEU A 726 -59.68 141.05 -56.38
N ARG A 727 -60.19 141.70 -55.32
CA ARG A 727 -60.24 141.09 -53.98
C ARG A 727 -61.24 139.94 -53.89
N MET A 728 -62.42 140.10 -54.50
CA MET A 728 -63.40 139.01 -54.64
C MET A 728 -62.81 137.77 -55.33
N LYS A 729 -61.83 137.94 -56.22
CA LYS A 729 -61.22 136.85 -56.98
C LYS A 729 -60.10 136.11 -56.23
N ILE A 730 -59.61 136.66 -55.12
CA ILE A 730 -58.61 136.01 -54.26
C ILE A 730 -59.31 135.04 -53.29
N GLN A 731 -60.36 135.50 -52.62
CA GLN A 731 -61.06 134.73 -51.58
C GLN A 731 -61.67 133.41 -52.12
N ASP A 732 -62.24 133.44 -53.32
CA ASP A 732 -62.74 132.29 -54.11
C ASP A 732 -61.67 131.22 -54.45
N LEU A 733 -60.39 131.57 -54.36
CA LEU A 733 -59.26 130.64 -54.57
C LEU A 733 -58.69 130.08 -53.25
N GLU A 734 -58.86 130.78 -52.13
CA GLU A 734 -58.36 130.37 -50.82
C GLU A 734 -59.24 129.29 -50.19
N GLU A 735 -60.57 129.38 -50.33
CA GLU A 735 -61.53 128.40 -49.84
C GLU A 735 -61.30 127.02 -50.50
N ARG A 736 -61.24 127.00 -51.84
CA ARG A 736 -60.94 125.80 -52.66
C ARG A 736 -59.57 125.17 -52.40
N LEU A 737 -58.65 125.87 -51.72
CA LEU A 737 -57.34 125.34 -51.34
C LEU A 737 -57.41 124.53 -50.04
N ASN A 738 -58.40 124.76 -49.17
CA ASN A 738 -58.51 124.09 -47.88
C ASN A 738 -59.24 122.74 -47.99
N ASP A 739 -60.36 122.66 -48.73
CA ASP A 739 -61.04 121.39 -49.07
C ASP A 739 -60.04 120.34 -49.63
N LYS A 740 -59.07 120.83 -50.40
CA LYS A 740 -58.02 120.04 -51.04
C LYS A 740 -56.92 119.53 -50.11
N LYS A 741 -56.81 120.07 -48.89
CA LYS A 741 -55.88 119.58 -47.86
C LYS A 741 -56.56 118.57 -46.93
N GLU A 742 -57.80 118.84 -46.56
CA GLU A 742 -58.58 117.95 -45.69
C GLU A 742 -58.79 116.58 -46.35
N THR A 743 -59.18 116.57 -47.62
CA THR A 743 -59.29 115.35 -48.46
C THR A 743 -57.96 114.66 -48.83
N LEU A 744 -56.82 115.18 -48.38
CA LEU A 744 -55.52 114.52 -48.45
C LEU A 744 -55.22 113.76 -47.15
N LEU A 745 -55.39 114.42 -46.00
CA LEU A 745 -55.15 113.86 -44.66
C LEU A 745 -55.97 112.59 -44.39
N GLU A 746 -57.25 112.55 -44.81
CA GLU A 746 -58.08 111.34 -44.71
C GLU A 746 -57.47 110.13 -45.42
N LYS A 747 -56.76 110.34 -46.53
CA LYS A 747 -56.19 109.27 -47.36
C LYS A 747 -54.85 108.78 -46.86
N GLU A 748 -54.07 109.66 -46.23
CA GLU A 748 -52.81 109.27 -45.58
C GLU A 748 -53.10 108.36 -44.38
N LEU A 749 -54.11 108.70 -43.56
CA LEU A 749 -54.53 107.88 -42.40
C LEU A 749 -54.95 106.45 -42.80
N ILE A 750 -55.78 106.32 -43.85
CA ILE A 750 -56.23 105.01 -44.38
C ILE A 750 -55.03 104.19 -44.89
N LEU A 751 -54.01 104.84 -45.46
CA LEU A 751 -52.85 104.17 -46.04
C LEU A 751 -51.91 103.61 -44.95
N GLU A 752 -51.81 104.28 -43.80
CA GLU A 752 -51.10 103.74 -42.63
C GLU A 752 -51.79 102.49 -42.05
N GLU A 753 -53.11 102.53 -41.84
CA GLU A 753 -53.86 101.39 -41.29
C GLU A 753 -53.77 100.14 -42.18
N VAL A 754 -53.94 100.30 -43.50
CA VAL A 754 -53.84 99.21 -44.47
C VAL A 754 -52.41 98.63 -44.51
N SER A 755 -51.39 99.47 -44.41
CA SER A 755 -49.99 99.04 -44.38
C SER A 755 -49.67 98.24 -43.10
N ALA A 756 -50.14 98.70 -41.94
CA ALA A 756 -49.96 98.02 -40.66
C ALA A 756 -50.70 96.67 -40.59
N LEU A 757 -51.88 96.56 -41.23
CA LEU A 757 -52.62 95.30 -41.31
C LEU A 757 -51.91 94.28 -42.22
N SER A 758 -51.37 94.75 -43.36
CA SER A 758 -50.64 93.92 -44.32
C SER A 758 -49.38 93.29 -43.70
N GLN A 759 -48.57 94.09 -42.99
CA GLN A 759 -47.35 93.59 -42.32
C GLN A 759 -47.67 92.51 -41.26
N LYS A 760 -48.73 92.68 -40.47
CA LYS A 760 -49.15 91.68 -39.46
C LYS A 760 -49.52 90.33 -40.09
N LEU A 761 -50.27 90.35 -41.19
CA LEU A 761 -50.60 89.13 -41.94
C LEU A 761 -49.36 88.47 -42.55
N GLN A 762 -48.43 89.26 -43.08
CA GLN A 762 -47.19 88.77 -43.67
C GLN A 762 -46.27 88.12 -42.62
N MET A 763 -46.24 88.66 -41.40
CA MET A 763 -45.49 88.11 -40.27
C MET A 763 -46.11 86.79 -39.75
N GLN A 764 -47.43 86.72 -39.58
CA GLN A 764 -48.11 85.47 -39.22
C GLN A 764 -47.91 84.36 -40.28
N ALA A 765 -47.88 84.73 -41.57
CA ALA A 765 -47.59 83.80 -42.67
C ALA A 765 -46.13 83.36 -42.75
N SER A 766 -45.21 84.05 -42.07
CA SER A 766 -43.81 83.64 -41.92
C SER A 766 -43.68 82.55 -40.86
N ASP A 767 -44.13 82.83 -39.63
CA ASP A 767 -43.88 81.97 -38.46
C ASP A 767 -44.49 80.58 -38.61
N GLY A 768 -45.65 80.48 -39.27
CA GLY A 768 -46.30 79.19 -39.57
C GLY A 768 -45.52 78.26 -40.51
N ARG A 769 -44.59 78.78 -41.32
CA ARG A 769 -43.82 77.95 -42.27
C ARG A 769 -42.78 77.08 -41.59
N GLN A 770 -42.08 77.61 -40.59
CA GLN A 770 -40.95 76.93 -39.97
C GLN A 770 -41.40 75.66 -39.24
N GLY A 771 -42.43 75.76 -38.38
CA GLY A 771 -42.99 74.61 -37.67
C GLY A 771 -43.60 73.54 -38.60
N THR A 772 -44.19 73.97 -39.73
CA THR A 772 -44.75 73.04 -40.74
C THR A 772 -43.65 72.27 -41.47
N MET A 773 -42.52 72.91 -41.78
CA MET A 773 -41.37 72.27 -42.41
C MET A 773 -40.72 71.23 -41.48
N ASP A 774 -40.49 71.61 -40.22
CA ASP A 774 -39.94 70.73 -39.18
C ASP A 774 -40.77 69.45 -38.97
N LEU A 775 -42.10 69.59 -38.94
CA LEU A 775 -43.02 68.47 -38.81
C LEU A 775 -42.94 67.54 -40.03
N SER A 776 -42.87 68.11 -41.24
CA SER A 776 -42.72 67.35 -42.49
C SER A 776 -41.40 66.56 -42.55
N GLN A 777 -40.28 67.17 -42.13
CA GLN A 777 -38.99 66.48 -42.03
C GLN A 777 -39.05 65.31 -41.03
N LYS A 778 -39.64 65.52 -39.85
CA LYS A 778 -39.80 64.48 -38.82
C LYS A 778 -40.67 63.32 -39.32
N VAL A 779 -41.78 63.60 -40.01
CA VAL A 779 -42.64 62.58 -40.63
C VAL A 779 -41.89 61.77 -41.69
N ASN A 780 -41.15 62.42 -42.59
CA ASN A 780 -40.36 61.73 -43.62
C ASN A 780 -39.24 60.84 -43.01
N MET A 781 -38.57 61.33 -41.96
CA MET A 781 -37.58 60.54 -41.22
C MET A 781 -38.20 59.30 -40.59
N PHE A 782 -39.37 59.42 -39.96
CA PHE A 782 -40.09 58.26 -39.41
C PHE A 782 -40.55 57.29 -40.51
N GLN A 783 -41.04 57.78 -41.66
CA GLN A 783 -41.41 56.90 -42.79
C GLN A 783 -40.21 56.13 -43.35
N SER A 784 -39.02 56.74 -43.48
CA SER A 784 -37.81 56.01 -43.89
C SER A 784 -37.45 54.95 -42.86
N ARG A 785 -37.37 55.34 -41.58
CA ARG A 785 -37.03 54.44 -40.47
C ARG A 785 -38.00 53.24 -40.35
N ILE A 786 -39.29 53.46 -40.62
CA ILE A 786 -40.29 52.37 -40.71
C ILE A 786 -39.97 51.46 -41.91
N LYS A 787 -39.77 52.00 -43.12
CA LYS A 787 -39.42 51.20 -44.31
C LYS A 787 -38.14 50.38 -44.12
N ASP A 788 -37.16 50.92 -43.39
CA ASP A 788 -35.90 50.24 -43.10
C ASP A 788 -36.06 49.12 -42.06
N VAL A 789 -36.89 49.33 -41.02
CA VAL A 789 -37.26 48.28 -40.07
C VAL A 789 -38.11 47.20 -40.76
N THR A 790 -39.08 47.55 -41.60
CA THR A 790 -39.87 46.58 -42.38
C THR A 790 -39.00 45.79 -43.35
N ARG A 791 -38.01 46.40 -44.01
CA ARG A 791 -37.04 45.68 -44.85
C ARG A 791 -36.18 44.70 -44.05
N LYS A 792 -35.68 45.11 -42.87
CA LYS A 792 -34.95 44.20 -41.96
C LYS A 792 -35.82 43.06 -41.46
N MET A 793 -37.08 43.33 -41.11
CA MET A 793 -38.04 42.30 -40.69
C MET A 793 -38.39 41.32 -41.82
N MET A 794 -38.56 41.81 -43.05
CA MET A 794 -38.75 40.96 -44.24
C MET A 794 -37.50 40.07 -44.50
N ALA A 795 -36.30 40.62 -44.33
CA ALA A 795 -35.05 39.85 -44.43
C ALA A 795 -35.00 38.76 -43.35
N THR A 796 -35.20 39.08 -42.06
CA THR A 796 -35.16 38.07 -40.99
C THR A 796 -36.26 37.02 -41.11
N VAL A 797 -37.45 37.37 -41.63
CA VAL A 797 -38.53 36.41 -41.90
C VAL A 797 -38.20 35.48 -43.09
N SER A 798 -37.56 35.99 -44.14
CA SER A 798 -37.13 35.17 -45.28
C SER A 798 -35.89 34.33 -44.98
N GLU A 799 -34.97 34.82 -44.16
CA GLU A 799 -33.88 34.03 -43.55
C GLU A 799 -34.45 32.91 -42.68
N LEU A 800 -35.40 33.20 -41.78
CA LEU A 800 -36.07 32.20 -40.94
C LEU A 800 -36.80 31.15 -41.80
N SER A 801 -37.46 31.58 -42.88
CA SER A 801 -38.12 30.67 -43.84
C SER A 801 -37.12 29.78 -44.56
N MET A 802 -35.94 30.30 -44.94
CA MET A 802 -34.84 29.50 -45.47
C MET A 802 -34.32 28.49 -44.44
N TYR A 803 -34.10 28.91 -43.20
CA TYR A 803 -33.62 28.01 -42.14
C TYR A 803 -34.63 26.89 -41.85
N GLN A 804 -35.93 27.20 -41.77
CA GLN A 804 -37.00 26.21 -41.66
C GLN A 804 -37.04 25.23 -42.84
N ALA A 805 -36.88 25.73 -44.08
CA ALA A 805 -36.81 24.89 -45.27
C ALA A 805 -35.55 23.99 -45.28
N THR A 806 -34.39 24.48 -44.82
CA THR A 806 -33.18 23.66 -44.67
C THR A 806 -33.30 22.64 -43.54
N ALA A 807 -33.95 22.98 -42.43
CA ALA A 807 -34.20 22.06 -41.33
C ALA A 807 -35.07 20.89 -41.80
N HIS A 808 -36.21 21.15 -42.46
CA HIS A 808 -37.05 20.09 -43.03
C HIS A 808 -36.38 19.29 -44.15
N LYS A 809 -35.40 19.86 -44.87
CA LYS A 809 -34.59 19.11 -45.84
C LYS A 809 -33.63 18.15 -45.16
N LEU A 810 -32.90 18.61 -44.14
CA LEU A 810 -31.99 17.79 -43.34
C LEU A 810 -32.75 16.72 -42.53
N GLU A 811 -33.95 17.04 -42.04
CA GLU A 811 -34.86 16.11 -41.36
C GLU A 811 -35.21 14.92 -42.26
N ARG A 812 -35.64 15.19 -43.51
CA ARG A 812 -35.90 14.17 -44.54
C ARG A 812 -34.64 13.40 -44.96
N GLU A 813 -33.51 14.06 -45.12
CA GLU A 813 -32.25 13.39 -45.45
C GLU A 813 -31.81 12.43 -44.33
N ARG A 814 -32.02 12.83 -43.06
CA ARG A 814 -31.83 11.97 -41.89
C ARG A 814 -32.81 10.79 -41.89
N ASP A 815 -34.10 11.01 -42.16
CA ASP A 815 -35.10 9.94 -42.22
C ASP A 815 -34.80 8.96 -43.37
N GLU A 816 -34.47 9.45 -44.56
CA GLU A 816 -34.04 8.62 -45.69
C GLU A 816 -32.80 7.76 -45.38
N VAL A 817 -31.82 8.30 -44.65
CA VAL A 817 -30.62 7.55 -44.23
C VAL A 817 -30.95 6.55 -43.11
N GLN A 818 -31.88 6.90 -42.23
CA GLN A 818 -32.38 6.01 -41.17
C GLN A 818 -33.14 4.82 -41.78
N ASP A 819 -34.00 5.05 -42.78
CA ASP A 819 -34.70 3.98 -43.51
C ASP A 819 -33.72 3.10 -44.29
N LYS A 820 -32.77 3.69 -45.03
CA LYS A 820 -31.72 2.93 -45.76
C LYS A 820 -30.86 2.07 -44.83
N THR A 821 -30.56 2.55 -43.61
CA THR A 821 -29.83 1.76 -42.61
C THR A 821 -30.69 0.73 -41.88
N MET A 822 -32.00 0.97 -41.72
CA MET A 822 -32.95 -0.04 -41.24
C MET A 822 -33.13 -1.17 -42.27
N GLU A 823 -33.26 -0.83 -43.55
CA GLU A 823 -33.35 -1.79 -44.65
C GLU A 823 -32.06 -2.61 -44.77
N ALA A 824 -30.89 -1.96 -44.74
CA ALA A 824 -29.60 -2.65 -44.74
C ALA A 824 -29.45 -3.64 -43.56
N ARG A 825 -29.95 -3.26 -42.37
CA ARG A 825 -29.98 -4.17 -41.20
C ARG A 825 -30.92 -5.35 -41.41
N GLN A 826 -32.10 -5.15 -42.01
CA GLN A 826 -33.01 -6.25 -42.35
C GLN A 826 -32.43 -7.18 -43.42
N ARG A 827 -31.79 -6.63 -44.46
CA ARG A 827 -31.09 -7.41 -45.49
C ARG A 827 -30.01 -8.31 -44.88
N VAL A 828 -29.16 -7.75 -44.00
CA VAL A 828 -28.14 -8.53 -43.26
C VAL A 828 -28.74 -9.59 -42.35
N LEU A 829 -29.82 -9.28 -41.61
CA LEU A 829 -30.55 -10.25 -40.77
C LEU A 829 -31.11 -11.43 -41.58
N ASN A 830 -31.49 -11.19 -42.83
CA ASN A 830 -31.96 -12.20 -43.78
C ASN A 830 -30.82 -12.89 -44.57
N GLY A 831 -29.56 -12.66 -44.21
CA GLY A 831 -28.39 -13.25 -44.87
C GLY A 831 -28.04 -12.65 -46.25
N ALA A 832 -28.66 -11.52 -46.62
CA ALA A 832 -28.39 -10.80 -47.85
C ALA A 832 -27.36 -9.65 -47.64
N PRO A 833 -26.71 -9.15 -48.72
CA PRO A 833 -25.78 -8.03 -48.63
C PRO A 833 -26.43 -6.75 -48.05
N PRO A 834 -25.70 -5.90 -47.29
CA PRO A 834 -26.24 -4.67 -46.71
C PRO A 834 -26.82 -3.70 -47.75
N THR A 835 -26.20 -3.64 -48.93
CA THR A 835 -26.60 -2.86 -50.10
C THR A 835 -26.35 -3.68 -51.36
N GLU A 836 -27.13 -3.46 -52.42
CA GLU A 836 -26.97 -4.19 -53.70
C GLU A 836 -25.56 -4.07 -54.30
N THR A 837 -24.90 -2.91 -54.15
CA THR A 837 -23.53 -2.68 -54.64
C THR A 837 -22.44 -3.29 -53.76
N ALA A 838 -22.75 -3.75 -52.53
CA ALA A 838 -21.72 -4.23 -51.59
C ALA A 838 -21.00 -5.50 -52.08
N LEU A 839 -21.67 -6.35 -52.86
CA LEU A 839 -21.01 -7.48 -53.52
C LEU A 839 -20.04 -7.01 -54.61
N GLU A 840 -20.46 -6.08 -55.47
CA GLU A 840 -19.57 -5.54 -56.52
C GLU A 840 -18.35 -4.84 -55.92
N GLU A 841 -18.49 -4.14 -54.81
CA GLU A 841 -17.38 -3.47 -54.11
C GLU A 841 -16.43 -4.48 -53.45
N PHE A 842 -16.97 -5.57 -52.88
CA PHE A 842 -16.17 -6.67 -52.33
C PHE A 842 -15.41 -7.44 -53.42
N GLU A 843 -16.06 -7.74 -54.56
CA GLU A 843 -15.41 -8.35 -55.72
C GLU A 843 -14.33 -7.45 -56.32
N ARG A 844 -14.55 -6.13 -56.36
CA ARG A 844 -13.53 -5.15 -56.77
C ARG A 844 -12.35 -5.09 -55.80
N MET A 845 -12.55 -5.23 -54.49
CA MET A 845 -11.44 -5.37 -53.54
C MET A 845 -10.63 -6.64 -53.79
N ILE A 846 -11.28 -7.80 -53.91
CA ILE A 846 -10.61 -9.08 -54.20
C ILE A 846 -9.81 -9.00 -55.53
N ALA A 847 -10.36 -8.33 -56.54
CA ALA A 847 -9.64 -8.07 -57.79
C ALA A 847 -8.40 -7.18 -57.58
N GLN A 848 -8.50 -6.09 -56.80
CA GLN A 848 -7.35 -5.24 -56.48
C GLN A 848 -6.29 -5.94 -55.62
N GLU A 849 -6.67 -6.82 -54.70
CA GLU A 849 -5.70 -7.58 -53.90
C GLU A 849 -4.91 -8.57 -54.76
N ARG A 850 -5.57 -9.33 -55.63
CA ARG A 850 -4.89 -10.18 -56.63
C ARG A 850 -3.96 -9.38 -57.54
N GLN A 851 -4.39 -8.18 -57.97
CA GLN A 851 -3.57 -7.28 -58.78
C GLN A 851 -2.28 -6.89 -58.02
N ARG A 852 -2.39 -6.51 -56.75
CA ARG A 852 -1.25 -6.15 -55.88
C ARG A 852 -0.30 -7.33 -55.60
N GLU A 853 -0.80 -8.56 -55.55
CA GLU A 853 0.03 -9.75 -55.41
C GLU A 853 0.81 -10.08 -56.69
N LEU A 854 0.20 -9.89 -57.87
CA LEU A 854 0.89 -9.99 -59.15
C LEU A 854 1.98 -8.90 -59.29
N ASP A 855 1.69 -7.66 -58.91
CA ASP A 855 2.66 -6.55 -58.90
C ASP A 855 3.84 -6.81 -57.93
N ARG A 856 3.58 -7.47 -56.78
CA ARG A 856 4.63 -7.93 -55.85
C ARG A 856 5.51 -9.02 -56.48
N GLN A 857 4.94 -10.00 -57.16
CA GLN A 857 5.71 -11.05 -57.83
C GLN A 857 6.57 -10.47 -58.97
N ALA A 858 6.01 -9.55 -59.77
CA ALA A 858 6.73 -8.87 -60.84
C ALA A 858 7.88 -7.98 -60.32
N THR A 859 7.73 -7.34 -59.14
CA THR A 859 8.82 -6.54 -58.54
C THR A 859 9.92 -7.39 -57.89
N VAL A 860 9.63 -8.63 -57.48
CA VAL A 860 10.68 -9.58 -57.08
C VAL A 860 11.46 -10.09 -58.29
N GLN A 861 10.78 -10.40 -59.40
CA GLN A 861 11.44 -10.83 -60.64
C GLN A 861 12.36 -9.74 -61.20
N ARG A 862 11.90 -8.48 -61.28
CA ARG A 862 12.73 -7.35 -61.75
C ARG A 862 14.00 -7.16 -60.94
N LYS A 863 13.98 -7.37 -59.62
CA LYS A 863 15.21 -7.29 -58.80
C LYS A 863 16.22 -8.38 -59.16
N GLN A 864 15.76 -9.60 -59.46
CA GLN A 864 16.62 -10.69 -59.91
C GLN A 864 17.19 -10.42 -61.32
N GLU A 865 16.49 -9.67 -62.16
CA GLU A 865 16.99 -9.21 -63.47
C GLU A 865 17.98 -8.03 -63.33
N GLU A 866 17.73 -7.10 -62.42
CA GLU A 866 18.59 -5.94 -62.12
C GLU A 866 19.97 -6.36 -61.54
N ASP A 867 20.00 -7.36 -60.65
CA ASP A 867 21.26 -7.91 -60.11
C ASP A 867 22.11 -8.63 -61.19
N ILE A 868 21.51 -9.09 -62.28
CA ILE A 868 22.20 -9.77 -63.40
C ILE A 868 22.67 -8.76 -64.48
N MET A 869 21.96 -7.65 -64.68
CA MET A 869 22.28 -6.66 -65.73
C MET A 869 23.33 -5.61 -65.35
N ASN A 870 23.85 -5.60 -64.11
CA ASN A 870 24.83 -4.60 -63.67
C ASN A 870 26.27 -4.85 -64.18
N SER A 871 26.44 -5.01 -65.50
CA SER A 871 27.71 -4.72 -66.17
C SER A 871 27.48 -3.98 -67.51
N ASN A 872 28.07 -2.79 -67.61
CA ASN A 872 28.09 -1.88 -68.76
C ASN A 872 26.77 -1.14 -69.14
N PHE A 873 26.87 0.19 -69.07
CA PHE A 873 26.13 1.19 -69.88
C PHE A 873 24.63 1.42 -69.60
N THR A 874 24.36 2.43 -68.76
CA THR A 874 23.04 3.06 -68.63
C THR A 874 22.60 3.75 -69.93
N ARG A 875 21.76 3.05 -70.71
CA ARG A 875 21.22 3.53 -71.99
C ARG A 875 19.87 4.24 -71.80
N THR A 876 19.90 5.56 -71.64
CA THR A 876 18.67 6.38 -71.62
C THR A 876 17.97 6.39 -72.97
N THR A 877 16.63 6.31 -72.95
CA THR A 877 15.74 6.22 -74.13
C THR A 877 15.02 7.53 -74.45
N ALA A 878 15.59 8.67 -74.02
CA ALA A 878 15.02 10.00 -74.24
C ALA A 878 15.72 10.69 -75.43
N ASP A 879 14.95 11.08 -76.45
CA ASP A 879 15.47 11.80 -77.61
C ASP A 879 16.11 13.15 -77.22
N PRO A 880 17.33 13.47 -77.68
CA PRO A 880 18.00 14.72 -77.35
C PRO A 880 17.31 15.92 -78.01
N ARG A 881 17.12 17.00 -77.23
CA ARG A 881 16.51 18.25 -77.73
C ARG A 881 17.50 19.01 -78.62
N VAL A 882 17.01 19.51 -79.76
CA VAL A 882 17.79 20.29 -80.72
C VAL A 882 17.86 21.75 -80.25
N ASN A 883 19.04 22.17 -79.79
CA ASN A 883 19.22 23.47 -79.10
C ASN A 883 19.77 24.60 -79.98
N ALA A 884 20.07 24.36 -81.25
CA ALA A 884 20.62 25.33 -82.19
C ALA A 884 20.10 25.12 -83.62
N TYR A 885 20.19 26.15 -84.45
CA TYR A 885 19.94 26.07 -85.90
C TYR A 885 21.08 26.68 -86.71
N ILE A 886 21.12 26.36 -88.00
CA ILE A 886 22.10 26.87 -88.97
C ILE A 886 21.33 27.76 -89.97
N PRO A 887 21.60 29.08 -90.04
CA PRO A 887 21.04 29.94 -91.08
C PRO A 887 21.72 29.65 -92.43
N GLU A 888 20.95 29.54 -93.51
CA GLU A 888 21.46 29.05 -94.80
C GLU A 888 22.43 29.99 -95.56
N ASN A 889 22.57 31.25 -95.13
CA ASN A 889 23.27 32.30 -95.89
C ASN A 889 24.55 32.88 -95.25
N GLU A 890 25.00 32.41 -94.07
CA GLU A 890 26.29 32.78 -93.48
C GLU A 890 27.02 31.55 -92.91
N HIS A 891 28.36 31.60 -92.84
CA HIS A 891 29.20 30.40 -92.70
C HIS A 891 28.99 29.57 -91.41
N GLY A 892 28.18 28.51 -91.51
CA GLY A 892 28.42 27.18 -90.92
C GLY A 892 28.42 27.02 -89.39
N LEU A 893 28.34 28.09 -88.61
CA LEU A 893 28.39 28.06 -87.14
C LEU A 893 26.97 28.01 -86.54
N PRO A 894 26.60 26.96 -85.77
CA PRO A 894 25.27 26.85 -85.18
C PRO A 894 24.98 27.99 -84.19
N LYS A 895 23.87 28.70 -84.37
CA LYS A 895 23.36 29.69 -83.42
C LYS A 895 22.33 29.04 -82.50
N ALA A 896 22.52 29.17 -81.19
CA ALA A 896 21.57 28.72 -80.19
C ALA A 896 20.23 29.46 -80.33
N TYR A 897 19.13 28.79 -80.00
CA TYR A 897 17.86 29.49 -79.81
C TYR A 897 17.96 30.40 -78.58
N GLY A 898 17.54 31.66 -78.72
CA GLY A 898 17.47 32.61 -77.60
C GLY A 898 16.34 32.29 -76.62
N SER A 899 16.04 33.23 -75.71
CA SER A 899 15.01 33.08 -74.67
C SER A 899 13.62 32.68 -75.20
N ASN A 900 13.31 32.97 -76.45
CA ASN A 900 12.07 32.59 -77.14
C ASN A 900 12.27 31.34 -78.02
N ALA A 901 12.71 30.23 -77.44
CA ALA A 901 12.84 28.96 -78.16
C ALA A 901 11.47 28.38 -78.56
N PRO A 902 11.27 27.90 -79.81
CA PRO A 902 9.96 27.44 -80.29
C PRO A 902 9.55 26.12 -79.62
N PHE A 903 8.58 26.20 -78.71
CA PHE A 903 8.01 25.04 -78.02
C PHE A 903 7.13 24.21 -78.98
N LYS A 904 7.48 22.94 -79.19
CA LYS A 904 6.67 21.98 -79.96
C LYS A 904 5.48 21.52 -79.11
N PRO A 905 4.21 21.81 -79.49
CA PRO A 905 3.06 21.45 -78.67
C PRO A 905 2.92 19.94 -78.50
N SER A 906 2.73 19.48 -77.26
CA SER A 906 2.34 18.11 -76.95
C SER A 906 0.90 17.85 -77.35
N VAL A 907 0.63 16.75 -78.04
CA VAL A 907 -0.73 16.37 -78.45
C VAL A 907 -1.62 16.18 -77.22
N LEU A 908 -2.78 16.84 -77.21
CA LEU A 908 -3.71 16.82 -76.08
C LEU A 908 -4.38 15.45 -75.94
N GLY A 909 -4.34 14.87 -74.74
CA GLY A 909 -5.01 13.61 -74.41
C GLY A 909 -6.53 13.72 -74.47
N SER A 910 -7.21 12.62 -74.84
CA SER A 910 -8.64 12.56 -75.17
C SER A 910 -9.60 12.61 -73.96
N THR A 911 -9.20 13.21 -72.84
CA THR A 911 -9.84 13.03 -71.51
C THR A 911 -10.27 14.31 -70.80
N MET A 912 -10.54 15.41 -71.52
CA MET A 912 -11.30 16.54 -70.97
C MET A 912 -12.78 16.52 -71.40
N ARG A 913 -13.68 16.43 -70.41
CA ARG A 913 -15.14 16.51 -70.61
C ARG A 913 -15.57 17.98 -70.73
N HIS A 914 -16.43 18.27 -71.71
CA HIS A 914 -16.99 19.61 -71.90
C HIS A 914 -18.14 19.87 -70.91
N ILE A 915 -18.06 20.96 -70.14
CA ILE A 915 -19.16 21.42 -69.28
C ILE A 915 -20.03 22.40 -70.07
N ARG A 916 -21.31 22.06 -70.30
CA ARG A 916 -22.31 22.99 -70.85
C ARG A 916 -22.74 24.00 -69.78
N LYS A 917 -22.86 25.28 -70.14
CA LYS A 917 -23.54 26.28 -69.31
C LYS A 917 -25.07 26.07 -69.37
N PRO A 918 -25.81 26.22 -68.26
CA PRO A 918 -27.27 26.17 -68.26
C PRO A 918 -27.89 27.49 -68.74
N ASN A 919 -29.04 27.43 -69.40
CA ASN A 919 -29.86 28.61 -69.71
C ASN A 919 -30.74 28.99 -68.50
N PRO A 920 -30.85 30.28 -68.15
CA PRO A 920 -31.86 30.75 -67.20
C PRO A 920 -33.26 30.70 -67.83
N LYS A 921 -34.29 30.41 -67.02
CA LYS A 921 -35.69 30.63 -67.40
C LYS A 921 -36.05 32.10 -67.17
N MET A 922 -36.96 32.62 -68.00
CA MET A 922 -37.63 33.90 -67.71
C MET A 922 -38.64 33.71 -66.57
N ILE A 923 -38.87 34.78 -65.81
CA ILE A 923 -39.90 34.89 -64.78
C ILE A 923 -40.96 35.84 -65.34
N GLU A 924 -42.21 35.40 -65.35
CA GLU A 924 -43.36 36.29 -65.60
C GLU A 924 -43.78 36.96 -64.28
N ILE A 925 -44.38 38.16 -64.38
CA ILE A 925 -44.59 39.13 -63.29
C ILE A 925 -45.75 38.73 -62.38
#